data_AF-A0A8H4CMY1-F1
#
_entry.id   AF-A0A8H4CMY1-F1
#
_cell.length_a   1.000
_cell.length_b   1.000
_cell.length_c   1.000
_cell.angle_alpha   90.00
_cell.angle_beta   90.00
_cell.angle_gamma   90.00
#
_symmetry.space_group_name_H-M   'P 1'
#
loop_
_entity.id
_entity.type
_entity.pdbx_description
1 polymer ?
#
loop_
_entity_poly.entity_id
_entity_poly.type
_entity_poly.pdbx_seq_one_letter_code
_entity_poly.pdbx_strand_id
1 'polypeptide(L)'
;MSTIETGPSSVDVSASYLSTRSVLGLLSLWLVYQFFKALYNISPLHPLSGIPGPKLSAATYIPEFYHDVIRFGRYTREIHRMHEQYGPIVRISPHEVHCNDANFSDEIYAVSGRKRDKPVHQINGSALGESGFGTVDHDQHRLRRGPLAKFFSRGNIARLEADLHAMVQRLCDKLLNESGKKEFDVTMAYSCFTSDAISGYCFGESFGFLQQEGWYPNFRAPTASILRPVFVFRFFPWTKSLTVLGEWLINYLPADIALLIQTLKIDIPNRVKKTKKELDAGIRHERPTVFGSLLESELSMLEKEPERLGDEATAVVGAGTETTSWALSVMTYHLLTKPELLAKLRKELDGVVTDPQHLPSWTSLETLPYLGAVIQEGLRLSYGVSARTARIPTQENLVYRGEFNKKPVEYVIPRGFAIGMSAAITHHEEGVFPDSYQFIPERWLDEKNNRRKDVEKGMLAFSKGSRSCLGMNLALCEMNLCLTALVLRVLPRMQLFDTEDEDVAYDHDMFVPEPAKADNMWSTTLDPDLRMLPPTGLPLAIIVISCVFLVFSVICVGLRTRIRLVERTFGLDDGLMAAGTVVYVAVVGLAVYGCFVGLGTLEENLNAWLWAEGLKIYVVWILVYVGALALVKSSVCLTIQRIVTTDRALTITIWILLGLTWASFFITFIGTLLYCRPVEALWTPTMILSGEGTCADVDVLIAIGHVATSSAIVTDLALVVVPAVILWGTQMKTQTKLQVFGLLSFASVASIITMVRIPYVNHFKAQTNLQFWVAHTVLCSNVETGIGCIASSVPSLRRFIARTRGTTAEDSAPSKSNGTGGLFTFGSKPVERSRDPYRNPTDVGFSLATVHGRGDDSWERLQDGDSDKGDLLPNNQKGGGIHKQFTYTVDIETDSSLKTGRSGSSR
;
A
#
# COMPACT_ATOMS: atom_id res chain seq x y z
N MET A 1 -45.40 -36.76 17.54
CA MET A 1 -44.99 -35.82 16.47
C MET A 1 -44.74 -34.49 17.15
N SER A 2 -43.48 -34.29 17.56
CA SER A 2 -43.05 -33.30 18.54
C SER A 2 -42.30 -32.17 17.85
N THR A 3 -42.80 -30.95 17.91
CA THR A 3 -42.06 -29.75 17.51
C THR A 3 -42.33 -28.64 18.52
N ILE A 4 -41.54 -28.71 19.59
CA ILE A 4 -40.80 -27.63 20.24
C ILE A 4 -41.21 -26.20 19.83
N GLU A 5 -41.92 -25.49 20.71
CA GLU A 5 -41.89 -24.03 20.79
C GLU A 5 -40.84 -23.62 21.83
N THR A 6 -39.76 -22.97 21.39
CA THR A 6 -38.75 -22.33 22.24
C THR A 6 -39.20 -20.92 22.63
N GLY A 7 -38.93 -20.54 23.88
CA GLY A 7 -39.33 -19.28 24.54
C GLY A 7 -38.65 -17.99 24.05
N PRO A 8 -38.83 -16.88 24.80
CA PRO A 8 -38.53 -15.53 24.34
C PRO A 8 -37.13 -15.04 24.76
N SER A 9 -36.35 -14.50 23.81
CA SER A 9 -35.36 -13.43 24.02
C SER A 9 -34.51 -13.21 22.76
N SER A 10 -34.45 -11.99 22.22
CA SER A 10 -33.19 -11.23 22.10
C SER A 10 -33.29 -9.99 21.18
N VAL A 11 -33.24 -8.81 21.81
CA VAL A 11 -32.32 -7.70 21.49
C VAL A 11 -32.46 -7.00 20.11
N ASP A 12 -33.16 -5.85 20.13
CA ASP A 12 -32.98 -4.75 19.16
C ASP A 12 -31.58 -4.15 19.34
N VAL A 13 -30.65 -4.47 18.43
CA VAL A 13 -29.33 -3.83 18.38
C VAL A 13 -29.02 -3.36 16.97
N SER A 14 -28.59 -2.10 16.91
CA SER A 14 -27.69 -1.46 15.93
C SER A 14 -28.29 -0.71 14.72
N ALA A 15 -28.32 0.63 14.82
CA ALA A 15 -28.13 1.54 13.67
C ALA A 15 -27.67 2.97 14.01
N SER A 16 -27.05 3.24 15.18
CA SER A 16 -26.82 4.62 15.68
C SER A 16 -25.35 5.04 15.91
N TYR A 17 -24.34 4.26 15.53
CA TYR A 17 -23.00 4.43 16.12
C TYR A 17 -21.96 5.34 15.44
N LEU A 18 -22.20 5.93 14.26
CA LEU A 18 -21.09 6.55 13.50
C LEU A 18 -21.16 8.07 13.23
N SER A 19 -21.78 8.89 14.11
CA SER A 19 -21.85 10.38 13.98
C SER A 19 -20.53 11.02 13.52
N THR A 20 -20.48 12.13 12.78
CA THR A 20 -19.19 12.88 12.58
C THR A 20 -18.56 13.28 13.91
N ARG A 21 -19.37 13.49 14.96
CA ARG A 21 -18.89 13.65 16.35
C ARG A 21 -18.38 12.35 16.94
N SER A 22 -18.96 11.21 16.58
CA SER A 22 -18.41 9.89 16.89
C SER A 22 -17.15 9.63 16.08
N VAL A 23 -17.01 10.04 14.83
CA VAL A 23 -15.79 9.83 14.03
C VAL A 23 -14.66 10.74 14.51
N LEU A 24 -14.92 12.04 14.69
CA LEU A 24 -13.95 12.96 15.31
C LEU A 24 -13.71 12.61 16.77
N GLY A 25 -14.72 12.14 17.48
CA GLY A 25 -14.62 11.65 18.86
C GLY A 25 -13.82 10.35 18.94
N LEU A 26 -14.00 9.42 18.01
CA LEU A 26 -13.25 8.17 17.88
C LEU A 26 -11.82 8.46 17.42
N LEU A 27 -11.61 9.41 16.51
CA LEU A 27 -10.29 9.86 16.09
C LEU A 27 -9.57 10.56 17.25
N SER A 28 -10.26 11.44 17.98
CA SER A 28 -9.72 12.09 19.18
C SER A 28 -9.43 11.07 20.27
N LEU A 29 -10.35 10.14 20.52
CA LEU A 29 -10.17 9.03 21.47
C LEU A 29 -9.02 8.12 21.05
N TRP A 30 -8.88 7.85 19.76
CA TRP A 30 -7.77 7.08 19.21
C TRP A 30 -6.44 7.83 19.37
N LEU A 31 -6.39 9.14 19.05
CA LEU A 31 -5.19 9.97 19.26
C LEU A 31 -4.82 10.06 20.74
N VAL A 32 -5.80 10.25 21.62
CA VAL A 32 -5.62 10.26 23.08
C VAL A 32 -5.14 8.88 23.56
N TYR A 33 -5.71 7.79 23.04
CA TYR A 33 -5.26 6.43 23.32
C TYR A 33 -3.82 6.21 22.86
N GLN A 34 -3.45 6.64 21.64
CA GLN A 34 -2.07 6.54 21.14
C GLN A 34 -1.12 7.38 22.00
N PHE A 35 -1.54 8.57 22.43
CA PHE A 35 -0.76 9.43 23.32
C PHE A 35 -0.52 8.77 24.68
N PHE A 36 -1.57 8.25 25.33
CA PHE A 36 -1.41 7.52 26.60
C PHE A 36 -0.63 6.22 26.44
N LYS A 37 -0.77 5.52 25.31
CA LYS A 37 0.03 4.34 24.99
C LYS A 37 1.51 4.70 24.84
N ALA A 38 1.82 5.80 24.16
CA ALA A 38 3.18 6.32 24.03
C ALA A 38 3.78 6.68 25.40
N LEU A 39 3.00 7.34 26.28
CA LEU A 39 3.39 7.62 27.66
C LEU A 39 3.62 6.36 28.48
N TYR A 40 2.74 5.36 28.37
CA TYR A 40 2.92 4.07 29.02
C TYR A 40 4.23 3.40 28.57
N ASN A 41 4.50 3.38 27.26
CA ASN A 41 5.67 2.70 26.70
C ASN A 41 7.00 3.26 27.20
N ILE A 42 7.08 4.55 27.52
CA ILE A 42 8.27 5.20 28.11
C ILE A 42 8.25 5.26 29.64
N SER A 43 7.11 4.95 30.26
CA SER A 43 6.96 5.00 31.71
C SER A 43 7.77 3.90 32.39
N PRO A 44 8.13 4.07 33.67
CA PRO A 44 8.78 3.03 34.47
C PRO A 44 7.95 1.73 34.58
N LEU A 45 6.64 1.79 34.34
CA LEU A 45 5.74 0.64 34.37
C LEU A 45 5.91 -0.31 33.19
N HIS A 46 6.50 0.17 32.08
CA HIS A 46 6.74 -0.68 30.92
C HIS A 46 7.83 -1.71 31.24
N PRO A 47 7.68 -3.00 30.89
CA PRO A 47 8.68 -4.03 31.22
C PRO A 47 10.08 -3.80 30.62
N LEU A 48 10.16 -3.07 29.51
CA LEU A 48 11.43 -2.65 28.87
C LEU A 48 11.89 -1.24 29.30
N SER A 49 11.40 -0.67 30.40
CA SER A 49 11.74 0.69 30.82
C SER A 49 13.22 0.85 31.22
N GLY A 50 13.85 -0.23 31.68
CA GLY A 50 15.28 -0.27 32.05
C GLY A 50 16.24 -0.47 30.87
N ILE A 51 15.74 -0.72 29.66
CA ILE A 51 16.59 -0.88 28.47
C ILE A 51 16.88 0.50 27.86
N PRO A 52 18.15 0.86 27.60
CA PRO A 52 18.51 2.16 27.06
C PRO A 52 18.09 2.30 25.59
N GLY A 53 17.90 3.54 25.13
CA GLY A 53 17.56 3.86 23.74
C GLY A 53 16.80 5.18 23.62
N PRO A 54 16.57 5.67 22.39
CA PRO A 54 15.84 6.91 22.16
C PRO A 54 14.41 6.82 22.69
N LYS A 55 13.98 7.83 23.46
CA LYS A 55 12.63 7.89 24.04
C LYS A 55 11.53 7.84 22.98
N LEU A 56 11.75 8.42 21.79
CA LEU A 56 10.78 8.41 20.69
C LEU A 56 10.58 7.00 20.10
N SER A 57 11.68 6.24 19.94
CA SER A 57 11.64 4.83 19.50
C SER A 57 11.01 3.93 20.55
N ALA A 58 11.29 4.18 21.84
CA ALA A 58 10.61 3.51 22.93
C ALA A 58 9.11 3.83 22.98
N ALA A 59 8.70 5.05 22.63
CA ALA A 59 7.31 5.51 22.68
C ALA A 59 6.46 4.96 21.53
N THR A 60 6.99 5.01 20.29
CA THR A 60 6.23 4.80 19.05
C THR A 60 7.08 4.12 17.96
N TYR A 61 6.41 3.61 16.93
CA TYR A 61 7.08 3.11 15.72
C TYR A 61 7.38 4.22 14.68
N ILE A 62 7.21 5.50 15.01
CA ILE A 62 7.42 6.61 14.06
C ILE A 62 8.86 6.66 13.52
N PRO A 63 9.92 6.48 14.34
CA PRO A 63 11.30 6.44 13.82
C PRO A 63 11.52 5.29 12.84
N GLU A 64 11.06 4.09 13.18
CA GLU A 64 11.13 2.94 12.26
C GLU A 64 10.37 3.27 10.97
N PHE A 65 9.16 3.81 11.04
CA PHE A 65 8.37 4.17 9.86
C PHE A 65 9.11 5.19 8.97
N TYR A 66 9.68 6.23 9.58
CA TYR A 66 10.42 7.25 8.84
C TYR A 66 11.64 6.65 8.13
N HIS A 67 12.44 5.84 8.81
CA HIS A 67 13.66 5.30 8.22
C HIS A 67 13.41 4.14 7.24
N ASP A 68 12.44 3.28 7.51
CA ASP A 68 12.11 2.14 6.66
C ASP A 68 11.23 2.55 5.46
N VAL A 69 10.19 3.38 5.66
CA VAL A 69 9.22 3.73 4.60
C VAL A 69 9.62 5.00 3.86
N ILE A 70 10.01 6.07 4.56
CA ILE A 70 10.31 7.38 3.93
C ILE A 70 11.75 7.46 3.42
N ARG A 71 12.69 6.81 4.12
CA ARG A 71 14.12 6.76 3.77
C ARG A 71 14.54 5.41 3.19
N PHE A 72 13.58 4.56 2.81
CA PHE A 72 13.79 3.30 2.11
C PHE A 72 14.76 2.34 2.81
N GLY A 73 14.35 1.75 3.94
CA GLY A 73 15.14 0.67 4.57
C GLY A 73 16.44 1.11 5.25
N ARG A 74 16.53 2.38 5.70
CA ARG A 74 17.74 2.89 6.38
C ARG A 74 17.69 2.78 7.90
N TYR A 75 16.74 2.03 8.46
CA TYR A 75 16.63 1.94 9.92
C TYR A 75 17.79 1.18 10.55
N THR A 76 18.38 0.20 9.85
CA THR A 76 19.56 -0.53 10.32
C THR A 76 20.77 0.38 10.56
N ARG A 77 20.95 1.43 9.74
CA ARG A 77 21.97 2.48 9.98
C ARG A 77 21.70 3.28 11.24
N GLU A 78 20.44 3.65 11.45
CA GLU A 78 20.05 4.37 12.65
C GLU A 78 20.21 3.48 13.90
N ILE A 79 19.90 2.18 13.82
CA ILE A 79 20.15 1.21 14.90
C ILE A 79 21.65 1.11 15.22
N HIS A 80 22.52 1.07 14.20
CA HIS A 80 23.96 1.11 14.41
C HIS A 80 24.41 2.36 15.18
N ARG A 81 23.93 3.54 14.79
CA ARG A 81 24.17 4.80 15.52
C ARG A 81 23.65 4.76 16.95
N MET A 82 22.51 4.11 17.19
CA MET A 82 22.01 3.91 18.55
C MET A 82 22.94 3.01 19.37
N HIS A 83 23.57 1.99 18.80
CA HIS A 83 24.54 1.15 19.52
C HIS A 83 25.78 1.93 19.94
N GLU A 84 26.30 2.82 19.09
CA GLU A 84 27.41 3.71 19.45
C GLU A 84 27.07 4.59 20.66
N GLN A 85 25.82 5.07 20.74
CA GLN A 85 25.38 5.98 21.79
C GLN A 85 24.95 5.28 23.09
N TYR A 86 24.21 4.18 22.99
CA TYR A 86 23.50 3.56 24.12
C TYR A 86 24.11 2.24 24.59
N GLY A 87 25.00 1.63 23.79
CA GLY A 87 25.73 0.41 24.12
C GLY A 87 25.21 -0.85 23.44
N PRO A 88 25.61 -2.05 23.91
CA PRO A 88 25.40 -3.30 23.19
C PRO A 88 23.94 -3.77 23.12
N ILE A 89 23.07 -3.26 23.99
CA ILE A 89 21.63 -3.55 24.01
C ILE A 89 20.86 -2.24 23.89
N VAL A 90 19.96 -2.13 22.92
CA VAL A 90 19.22 -0.91 22.64
C VAL A 90 17.74 -1.20 22.40
N ARG A 91 16.85 -0.41 22.98
CA ARG A 91 15.42 -0.43 22.67
C ARG A 91 15.13 0.36 21.40
N ILE A 92 14.82 -0.35 20.33
CA ILE A 92 14.62 0.22 18.98
C ILE A 92 13.12 0.40 18.64
N SER A 93 12.21 -0.19 19.39
CA SER A 93 10.78 0.07 19.22
C SER A 93 10.04 -0.10 20.56
N PRO A 94 8.72 0.14 20.63
CA PRO A 94 7.98 -0.10 21.86
C PRO A 94 8.12 -1.53 22.40
N HIS A 95 8.27 -2.52 21.53
CA HIS A 95 8.26 -3.95 21.91
C HIS A 95 9.47 -4.74 21.40
N GLU A 96 10.48 -4.07 20.84
CA GLU A 96 11.68 -4.71 20.26
C GLU A 96 12.97 -4.08 20.80
N VAL A 97 13.90 -4.97 21.12
CA VAL A 97 15.28 -4.67 21.55
C VAL A 97 16.24 -5.19 20.47
N HIS A 98 17.31 -4.46 20.22
CA HIS A 98 18.39 -4.88 19.35
C HIS A 98 19.66 -5.12 20.16
N CYS A 99 20.42 -6.14 19.76
CA CYS A 99 21.67 -6.54 20.37
C CYS A 99 22.80 -6.49 19.35
N ASN A 100 23.94 -5.91 19.75
CA ASN A 100 25.18 -5.89 18.98
C ASN A 100 26.34 -6.41 19.84
N ASP A 101 26.27 -7.70 20.15
CA ASP A 101 27.32 -8.46 20.85
C ASP A 101 27.20 -9.92 20.40
N ALA A 102 28.18 -10.38 19.60
CA ALA A 102 28.20 -11.73 19.05
C ALA A 102 28.09 -12.83 20.12
N ASN A 103 28.59 -12.60 21.34
CA ASN A 103 28.59 -13.61 22.41
C ASN A 103 27.19 -13.91 22.94
N PHE A 104 26.24 -12.99 22.75
CA PHE A 104 24.85 -13.17 23.20
C PHE A 104 23.94 -13.80 22.13
N SER A 105 24.46 -14.03 20.92
CA SER A 105 23.69 -14.57 19.80
C SER A 105 23.05 -15.93 20.10
N ASP A 106 23.75 -16.84 20.78
CA ASP A 106 23.25 -18.18 21.08
C ASP A 106 22.06 -18.15 22.08
N GLU A 107 22.01 -17.15 22.96
CA GLU A 107 20.89 -16.90 23.88
C GLU A 107 19.65 -16.37 23.14
N ILE A 108 19.85 -15.44 22.21
CA ILE A 108 18.78 -14.87 21.38
C ILE A 108 18.16 -15.96 20.49
N TYR A 109 19.01 -16.70 19.77
CA TYR A 109 18.56 -17.65 18.75
C TYR A 109 18.27 -19.07 19.28
N ALA A 110 18.53 -19.34 20.56
CA ALA A 110 18.20 -20.59 21.23
C ALA A 110 18.76 -21.84 20.54
N VAL A 111 20.09 -21.93 20.45
CA VAL A 111 20.77 -23.13 19.89
C VAL A 111 20.46 -24.41 20.69
N SER A 112 20.02 -24.27 21.94
CA SER A 112 19.72 -25.37 22.88
C SER A 112 18.26 -25.89 22.86
N GLY A 113 17.52 -25.70 21.77
CA GLY A 113 16.15 -26.24 21.63
C GLY A 113 15.06 -25.49 22.41
N ARG A 114 15.34 -24.28 22.89
CA ARG A 114 14.33 -23.40 23.53
C ARG A 114 13.40 -22.79 22.48
N LYS A 115 12.18 -22.44 22.91
CA LYS A 115 11.14 -21.94 22.01
C LYS A 115 11.36 -20.47 21.66
N ARG A 116 11.24 -20.16 20.37
CA ARG A 116 11.40 -18.82 19.81
C ARG A 116 10.35 -18.56 18.74
N ASP A 117 9.50 -17.58 19.00
CA ASP A 117 8.54 -17.06 18.02
C ASP A 117 9.17 -15.94 17.19
N LYS A 118 8.54 -15.60 16.07
CA LYS A 118 8.88 -14.40 15.30
C LYS A 118 7.95 -13.25 15.67
N PRO A 119 8.42 -11.98 15.71
CA PRO A 119 7.53 -10.85 15.93
C PRO A 119 6.56 -10.68 14.76
N VAL A 120 5.26 -10.56 15.07
CA VAL A 120 4.20 -10.37 14.07
C VAL A 120 4.44 -9.13 13.22
N HIS A 121 4.92 -8.04 13.84
CA HIS A 121 5.29 -6.80 13.13
C HIS A 121 6.31 -7.08 12.00
N GLN A 122 7.33 -7.89 12.24
CA GLN A 122 8.32 -8.23 11.19
C GLN A 122 7.71 -9.13 10.10
N ILE A 123 6.91 -10.12 10.49
CA ILE A 123 6.22 -11.03 9.55
C ILE A 123 5.19 -10.30 8.69
N ASN A 124 4.57 -9.24 9.21
CA ASN A 124 3.67 -8.40 8.44
C ASN A 124 4.36 -7.73 7.24
N GLY A 125 5.69 -7.62 7.21
CA GLY A 125 6.38 -7.19 5.99
C GLY A 125 6.43 -8.27 4.88
N SER A 126 6.38 -9.55 5.24
CA SER A 126 6.59 -10.64 4.28
C SER A 126 5.40 -10.87 3.35
N ALA A 127 5.66 -11.00 2.05
CA ALA A 127 4.69 -11.43 1.04
C ALA A 127 4.60 -12.96 0.86
N LEU A 128 5.32 -13.73 1.69
CA LEU A 128 5.49 -15.19 1.57
C LEU A 128 4.38 -16.00 2.27
N GLY A 129 3.15 -15.46 2.30
CA GLY A 129 1.92 -16.15 2.71
C GLY A 129 2.06 -17.03 3.96
N GLU A 130 1.57 -18.26 3.86
CA GLU A 130 1.60 -19.24 4.96
C GLU A 130 2.89 -20.07 5.05
N SER A 131 3.96 -19.72 4.32
CA SER A 131 5.23 -20.45 4.30
C SER A 131 5.86 -20.70 5.69
N GLY A 132 6.77 -21.66 5.76
CA GLY A 132 7.63 -21.90 6.93
C GLY A 132 8.38 -20.63 7.33
N PHE A 133 8.83 -19.83 6.35
CA PHE A 133 9.45 -18.54 6.63
C PHE A 133 8.50 -17.57 7.35
N GLY A 134 7.24 -17.44 6.90
CA GLY A 134 6.23 -16.57 7.49
C GLY A 134 5.64 -17.08 8.81
N THR A 135 5.90 -18.32 9.20
CA THR A 135 5.27 -18.95 10.38
C THR A 135 5.75 -18.31 11.69
N VAL A 136 4.84 -17.68 12.44
CA VAL A 136 5.14 -17.00 13.71
C VAL A 136 5.44 -17.97 14.83
N ASP A 137 4.56 -18.94 15.06
CA ASP A 137 4.65 -19.90 16.17
C ASP A 137 5.81 -20.88 16.00
N HIS A 138 6.53 -21.16 17.09
CA HIS A 138 7.67 -22.07 17.09
C HIS A 138 7.31 -23.52 16.74
N ASP A 139 6.25 -24.08 17.33
CA ASP A 139 5.93 -25.50 17.18
C ASP A 139 5.36 -25.78 15.79
N GLN A 140 4.53 -24.89 15.24
CA GLN A 140 4.05 -24.95 13.86
C GLN A 140 5.21 -24.84 12.87
N HIS A 141 6.15 -23.91 13.11
CA HIS A 141 7.36 -23.82 12.28
C HIS A 141 8.19 -25.12 12.34
N ARG A 142 8.36 -25.70 13.54
CA ARG A 142 9.09 -26.97 13.71
C ARG A 142 8.42 -28.12 12.94
N LEU A 143 7.10 -28.21 12.99
CA LEU A 143 6.31 -29.19 12.23
C LEU A 143 6.58 -29.06 10.72
N ARG A 144 6.50 -27.84 10.18
CA ARG A 144 6.71 -27.53 8.75
C ARG A 144 8.17 -27.77 8.32
N ARG A 145 9.13 -27.33 9.13
CA ARG A 145 10.56 -27.44 8.84
C ARG A 145 11.08 -28.88 8.88
N GLY A 146 10.54 -29.73 9.76
CA GLY A 146 11.07 -31.08 10.01
C GLY A 146 11.26 -31.91 8.73
N PRO A 147 10.22 -32.10 7.90
CA PRO A 147 10.34 -32.80 6.61
C PRO A 147 11.28 -32.11 5.62
N LEU A 148 11.20 -30.78 5.49
CA LEU A 148 12.04 -29.97 4.61
C LEU A 148 13.54 -30.10 4.94
N ALA A 149 13.91 -30.04 6.21
CA ALA A 149 15.31 -30.06 6.65
C ALA A 149 16.05 -31.34 6.26
N LYS A 150 15.34 -32.47 6.07
CA LYS A 150 15.94 -33.72 5.60
C LYS A 150 16.51 -33.58 4.19
N PHE A 151 15.83 -32.82 3.32
CA PHE A 151 16.27 -32.57 1.94
C PHE A 151 17.53 -31.71 1.93
N PHE A 152 17.56 -30.64 2.71
CA PHE A 152 18.74 -29.77 2.81
C PHE A 152 19.85 -30.31 3.73
N SER A 153 19.80 -31.59 4.10
CA SER A 153 20.90 -32.24 4.81
C SER A 153 22.10 -32.44 3.90
N ARG A 154 23.30 -32.40 4.48
CA ARG A 154 24.56 -32.57 3.75
C ARG A 154 24.58 -33.80 2.84
N GLY A 155 24.07 -34.94 3.31
CA GLY A 155 24.04 -36.19 2.54
C GLY A 155 23.13 -36.14 1.31
N ASN A 156 22.01 -35.40 1.38
CA ASN A 156 21.13 -35.23 0.23
C ASN A 156 21.67 -34.18 -0.74
N ILE A 157 22.30 -33.11 -0.26
CA ILE A 157 22.98 -32.13 -1.13
C ILE A 157 24.14 -32.76 -1.90
N ALA A 158 24.93 -33.64 -1.26
CA ALA A 158 26.01 -34.37 -1.95
C ALA A 158 25.51 -35.24 -3.12
N ARG A 159 24.23 -35.65 -3.13
CA ARG A 159 23.64 -36.38 -4.26
C ARG A 159 23.28 -35.49 -5.44
N LEU A 160 23.19 -34.17 -5.23
CA LEU A 160 22.95 -33.17 -6.28
C LEU A 160 24.23 -32.71 -6.97
N GLU A 161 25.38 -33.10 -6.42
CA GLU A 161 26.66 -32.52 -6.79
C GLU A 161 26.93 -32.64 -8.29
N ALA A 162 26.60 -33.78 -8.91
CA ALA A 162 26.75 -33.99 -10.35
C ALA A 162 25.93 -33.00 -11.20
N ASP A 163 24.67 -32.74 -10.80
CA ASP A 163 23.80 -31.76 -11.46
C ASP A 163 24.41 -30.34 -11.33
N LEU A 164 24.88 -29.99 -10.13
CA LEU A 164 25.50 -28.70 -9.84
C LEU A 164 26.81 -28.50 -10.61
N HIS A 165 27.68 -29.51 -10.69
CA HIS A 165 28.89 -29.48 -11.51
C HIS A 165 28.53 -29.17 -12.96
N ALA A 166 27.56 -29.87 -13.55
CA ALA A 166 27.15 -29.65 -14.93
C ALA A 166 26.59 -28.24 -15.16
N MET A 167 25.89 -27.66 -14.19
CA MET A 167 25.41 -26.28 -14.26
C MET A 167 26.56 -25.26 -14.12
N VAL A 168 27.51 -25.49 -13.20
CA VAL A 168 28.68 -24.63 -13.01
C VAL A 168 29.57 -24.60 -14.26
N GLN A 169 29.78 -25.75 -14.91
CA GLN A 169 30.55 -25.80 -16.16
C GLN A 169 29.85 -25.01 -17.27
N ARG A 170 28.52 -25.18 -17.42
CA ARG A 170 27.71 -24.41 -18.37
C ARG A 170 27.75 -22.91 -18.11
N LEU A 171 27.69 -22.49 -16.84
CA LEU A 171 27.83 -21.10 -16.45
C LEU A 171 29.19 -20.55 -16.89
N CYS A 172 30.28 -21.27 -16.59
CA CYS A 172 31.63 -20.87 -16.99
C CYS A 172 31.78 -20.78 -18.52
N ASP A 173 31.25 -21.76 -19.26
CA ASP A 173 31.29 -21.76 -20.73
C ASP A 173 30.54 -20.56 -21.30
N LYS A 174 29.33 -20.30 -20.77
CA LYS A 174 28.52 -19.15 -21.20
C LYS A 174 29.20 -17.82 -20.88
N LEU A 175 29.79 -17.66 -19.68
CA LEU A 175 30.57 -16.48 -19.32
C LEU A 175 31.79 -16.27 -20.25
N LEU A 176 32.51 -17.33 -20.59
CA LEU A 176 33.64 -17.25 -21.53
C LEU A 176 33.19 -16.89 -22.95
N ASN A 177 32.01 -17.33 -23.36
CA ASN A 177 31.42 -16.98 -24.66
C ASN A 177 30.98 -15.50 -24.74
N GLU A 178 30.88 -14.78 -23.63
CA GLU A 178 30.65 -13.33 -23.61
C GLU A 178 31.95 -12.52 -23.79
N SER A 179 33.11 -13.17 -23.86
CA SER A 179 34.39 -12.51 -24.07
C SER A 179 34.39 -11.66 -25.35
N GLY A 180 34.70 -10.37 -25.21
CA GLY A 180 34.73 -9.41 -26.31
C GLY A 180 33.37 -8.87 -26.76
N LYS A 181 32.27 -9.23 -26.06
CA LYS A 181 30.94 -8.63 -26.24
C LYS A 181 30.75 -7.44 -25.28
N LYS A 182 29.51 -6.96 -25.16
CA LYS A 182 29.10 -5.85 -24.28
C LYS A 182 29.28 -6.24 -22.80
N GLU A 183 29.61 -5.25 -21.98
CA GLU A 183 29.56 -5.32 -20.52
C GLU A 183 28.18 -5.74 -20.00
N PHE A 184 28.15 -6.47 -18.88
CA PHE A 184 26.91 -6.90 -18.22
C PHE A 184 27.13 -7.09 -16.72
N ASP A 185 26.04 -7.02 -15.94
CA ASP A 185 26.06 -7.34 -14.51
C ASP A 185 26.19 -8.86 -14.30
N VAL A 186 27.33 -9.29 -13.76
CA VAL A 186 27.63 -10.70 -13.48
C VAL A 186 26.66 -11.34 -12.48
N THR A 187 26.02 -10.53 -11.63
CA THR A 187 25.01 -10.99 -10.67
C THR A 187 23.83 -11.63 -11.37
N MET A 188 23.48 -11.16 -12.57
CA MET A 188 22.42 -11.73 -13.40
C MET A 188 22.78 -13.15 -13.85
N ALA A 189 24.04 -13.37 -14.23
CA ALA A 189 24.53 -14.69 -14.62
C ALA A 189 24.50 -15.68 -13.44
N TYR A 190 24.91 -15.22 -12.25
CA TYR A 190 24.84 -16.03 -11.04
C TYR A 190 23.38 -16.32 -10.62
N SER A 191 22.47 -15.36 -10.79
CA SER A 191 21.04 -15.57 -10.50
C SER A 191 20.38 -16.58 -11.46
N CYS A 192 20.78 -16.63 -12.75
CA CYS A 192 20.37 -17.70 -13.66
C CYS A 192 20.79 -19.08 -13.15
N PHE A 193 22.05 -19.21 -12.72
CA PHE A 193 22.60 -20.46 -12.18
C PHE A 193 21.86 -20.91 -10.91
N THR A 194 21.74 -20.03 -9.92
CA THR A 194 21.14 -20.38 -8.62
C THR A 194 19.64 -20.67 -8.75
N SER A 195 18.92 -19.94 -9.62
CA SER A 195 17.52 -20.21 -9.95
C SER A 195 17.31 -21.59 -10.54
N ASP A 196 18.15 -22.00 -11.50
CA ASP A 196 18.05 -23.31 -12.13
C ASP A 196 18.45 -24.44 -11.19
N ALA A 197 19.43 -24.21 -10.32
CA ALA A 197 19.84 -25.15 -9.27
C ALA A 197 18.70 -25.41 -8.28
N ILE A 198 18.10 -24.36 -7.70
CA ILE A 198 17.04 -24.53 -6.70
C ILE A 198 15.74 -25.06 -7.30
N SER A 199 15.34 -24.59 -8.49
CA SER A 199 14.13 -25.07 -9.18
C SER A 199 14.26 -26.54 -9.61
N GLY A 200 15.39 -26.92 -10.19
CA GLY A 200 15.70 -28.32 -10.53
C GLY A 200 15.75 -29.22 -9.30
N TYR A 201 16.20 -28.70 -8.15
CA TYR A 201 16.16 -29.45 -6.90
C TYR A 201 14.73 -29.64 -6.37
N CYS A 202 13.91 -28.58 -6.44
CA CYS A 202 12.56 -28.56 -5.89
C CYS A 202 11.54 -29.34 -6.70
N PHE A 203 11.63 -29.29 -8.02
CA PHE A 203 10.62 -29.83 -8.94
C PHE A 203 11.12 -30.94 -9.88
N GLY A 204 12.44 -31.18 -9.92
CA GLY A 204 13.06 -32.11 -10.88
C GLY A 204 13.30 -31.52 -12.27
N GLU A 205 12.81 -30.31 -12.52
CA GLU A 205 13.00 -29.55 -13.75
C GLU A 205 13.43 -28.10 -13.41
N SER A 206 14.49 -27.62 -14.05
CA SER A 206 14.96 -26.23 -13.91
C SER A 206 14.05 -25.26 -14.69
N PHE A 207 14.16 -23.97 -14.40
CA PHE A 207 13.41 -22.94 -15.13
C PHE A 207 13.95 -22.66 -16.53
N GLY A 208 15.21 -22.95 -16.78
CA GLY A 208 15.81 -22.83 -18.11
C GLY A 208 16.61 -21.54 -18.30
N PHE A 209 16.89 -20.80 -17.22
CA PHE A 209 17.54 -19.49 -17.30
C PHE A 209 19.00 -19.57 -17.72
N LEU A 210 19.68 -20.68 -17.47
CA LEU A 210 21.05 -20.87 -17.92
C LEU A 210 21.11 -21.22 -19.42
N GLN A 211 20.07 -21.87 -19.95
CA GLN A 211 19.96 -22.28 -21.37
C GLN A 211 19.48 -21.16 -22.29
N GLN A 212 18.83 -20.12 -21.75
CA GLN A 212 18.41 -18.97 -22.56
C GLN A 212 19.63 -18.24 -23.17
N GLU A 213 19.43 -17.52 -24.27
CA GLU A 213 20.52 -16.88 -25.01
C GLU A 213 21.26 -15.82 -24.18
N GLY A 214 20.53 -14.92 -23.53
CA GLY A 214 21.07 -13.86 -22.68
C GLY A 214 20.98 -14.14 -21.18
N TRP A 215 21.12 -13.10 -20.36
CA TRP A 215 20.93 -13.15 -18.90
C TRP A 215 19.54 -12.66 -18.45
N TYR A 216 18.73 -12.22 -19.43
CA TYR A 216 17.38 -11.75 -19.25
C TYR A 216 16.39 -12.61 -20.06
N PRO A 217 15.15 -12.76 -19.57
CA PRO A 217 14.62 -12.21 -18.32
C PRO A 217 15.14 -12.95 -17.08
N ASN A 218 14.94 -12.37 -15.89
CA ASN A 218 15.51 -12.86 -14.63
C ASN A 218 14.66 -12.40 -13.41
N PHE A 219 14.78 -13.07 -12.27
CA PHE A 219 14.03 -12.72 -11.06
C PHE A 219 14.61 -11.54 -10.27
N ARG A 220 15.88 -11.18 -10.45
CA ARG A 220 16.57 -10.18 -9.61
C ARG A 220 15.88 -8.82 -9.58
N ALA A 221 15.78 -8.13 -10.71
CA ALA A 221 15.20 -6.79 -10.80
C ALA A 221 13.72 -6.74 -10.36
N PRO A 222 12.86 -7.70 -10.77
CA PRO A 222 11.51 -7.79 -10.24
C PRO A 222 11.45 -8.04 -8.73
N THR A 223 12.36 -8.87 -8.19
CA THR A 223 12.37 -9.20 -6.75
C THR A 223 12.75 -7.98 -5.93
N ALA A 224 13.79 -7.24 -6.34
CA ALA A 224 14.15 -5.96 -5.71
C ALA A 224 12.98 -4.97 -5.73
N SER A 225 12.24 -4.91 -6.83
CA SER A 225 11.06 -4.03 -6.99
C SER A 225 9.90 -4.40 -6.05
N ILE A 226 9.71 -5.69 -5.74
CA ILE A 226 8.69 -6.16 -4.77
C ILE A 226 9.17 -6.04 -3.31
N LEU A 227 10.48 -6.12 -3.06
CA LEU A 227 11.03 -5.99 -1.72
C LEU A 227 10.98 -4.55 -1.19
N ARG A 228 11.03 -3.53 -2.05
CA ARG A 228 10.94 -2.11 -1.62
C ARG A 228 9.61 -1.76 -0.88
N PRO A 229 8.42 -2.18 -1.33
CA PRO A 229 7.16 -1.98 -0.59
C PRO A 229 6.96 -2.81 0.69
N VAL A 230 7.85 -3.75 1.03
CA VAL A 230 7.73 -4.63 2.22
C VAL A 230 7.52 -3.84 3.51
N PHE A 231 8.15 -2.67 3.61
CA PHE A 231 7.99 -1.80 4.78
C PHE A 231 6.58 -1.23 4.89
N VAL A 232 5.89 -0.97 3.77
CA VAL A 232 4.49 -0.53 3.81
C VAL A 232 3.61 -1.64 4.40
N PHE A 233 3.81 -2.89 3.98
CA PHE A 233 3.02 -4.03 4.47
C PHE A 233 3.22 -4.30 5.97
N ARG A 234 4.43 -4.06 6.48
CA ARG A 234 4.76 -4.13 7.91
C ARG A 234 3.86 -3.22 8.75
N PHE A 235 3.67 -1.98 8.31
CA PHE A 235 2.86 -0.97 9.02
C PHE A 235 1.37 -1.02 8.69
N PHE A 236 1.02 -1.46 7.49
CA PHE A 236 -0.35 -1.51 6.99
C PHE A 236 -0.69 -2.91 6.46
N PRO A 237 -0.82 -3.94 7.30
CA PRO A 237 -0.97 -5.33 6.84
C PRO A 237 -2.18 -5.57 5.93
N TRP A 238 -3.23 -4.74 6.06
CA TRP A 238 -4.43 -4.78 5.21
C TRP A 238 -4.13 -4.51 3.73
N THR A 239 -3.03 -3.81 3.41
CA THR A 239 -2.65 -3.58 2.00
C THR A 239 -2.16 -4.85 1.32
N LYS A 240 -1.81 -5.91 2.06
CA LYS A 240 -1.53 -7.23 1.47
C LYS A 240 -2.76 -7.77 0.73
N SER A 241 -3.96 -7.54 1.24
CA SER A 241 -5.18 -7.98 0.57
C SER A 241 -5.38 -7.28 -0.79
N LEU A 242 -4.75 -6.11 -1.00
CA LEU A 242 -4.77 -5.42 -2.28
C LEU A 242 -3.86 -6.07 -3.33
N THR A 243 -2.89 -6.93 -2.95
CA THR A 243 -2.04 -7.61 -3.94
C THR A 243 -2.82 -8.60 -4.79
N VAL A 244 -3.99 -9.06 -4.32
CA VAL A 244 -4.94 -9.85 -5.10
C VAL A 244 -5.42 -9.08 -6.34
N LEU A 245 -5.50 -7.75 -6.28
CA LEU A 245 -5.83 -6.93 -7.47
C LEU A 245 -4.72 -6.99 -8.53
N GLY A 246 -3.47 -7.21 -8.11
CA GLY A 246 -2.34 -7.40 -9.02
C GLY A 246 -2.48 -8.65 -9.88
N GLU A 247 -3.06 -9.73 -9.34
CA GLU A 247 -3.33 -10.98 -10.07
C GLU A 247 -4.34 -10.78 -11.21
N TRP A 248 -5.34 -9.93 -11.00
CA TRP A 248 -6.32 -9.56 -12.03
C TRP A 248 -5.76 -8.61 -13.10
N LEU A 249 -4.64 -7.95 -12.81
CA LEU A 249 -4.04 -6.91 -13.65
C LEU A 249 -2.67 -7.32 -14.22
N ILE A 250 -2.24 -8.59 -14.11
CA ILE A 250 -0.91 -9.07 -14.55
C ILE A 250 -0.61 -8.67 -16.00
N ASN A 251 -1.59 -8.80 -16.91
CA ASN A 251 -1.43 -8.46 -18.33
C ASN A 251 -1.25 -6.96 -18.59
N TYR A 252 -1.43 -6.12 -17.57
CA TYR A 252 -1.27 -4.66 -17.62
C TYR A 252 -0.05 -4.18 -16.81
N LEU A 253 0.69 -5.09 -16.18
CA LEU A 253 1.93 -4.77 -15.48
C LEU A 253 3.12 -4.80 -16.47
N PRO A 254 4.23 -4.10 -16.16
CA PRO A 254 5.48 -4.26 -16.88
C PRO A 254 5.90 -5.72 -16.98
N ALA A 255 6.51 -6.11 -18.11
CA ALA A 255 6.76 -7.50 -18.47
C ALA A 255 7.63 -8.27 -17.45
N ASP A 256 8.53 -7.56 -16.78
CA ASP A 256 9.44 -8.07 -15.74
C ASP A 256 8.70 -8.35 -14.42
N ILE A 257 7.82 -7.45 -13.98
CA ILE A 257 6.95 -7.65 -12.81
C ILE A 257 5.90 -8.73 -13.11
N ALA A 258 5.31 -8.69 -14.31
CA ALA A 258 4.36 -9.70 -14.77
C ALA A 258 5.00 -11.09 -14.76
N LEU A 259 6.25 -11.23 -15.24
CA LEU A 259 7.00 -12.48 -15.17
C LEU A 259 7.19 -12.97 -13.74
N LEU A 260 7.63 -12.10 -12.81
CA LEU A 260 7.84 -12.53 -11.43
C LEU A 260 6.54 -12.93 -10.74
N ILE A 261 5.47 -12.15 -10.90
CA ILE A 261 4.16 -12.47 -10.31
C ILE A 261 3.63 -13.76 -10.94
N GLN A 262 3.72 -13.91 -12.26
CA GLN A 262 3.33 -15.13 -12.95
C GLN A 262 4.12 -16.32 -12.43
N THR A 263 5.45 -16.25 -12.36
CA THR A 263 6.25 -17.39 -11.93
C THR A 263 6.01 -17.74 -10.46
N LEU A 264 6.00 -16.76 -9.56
CA LEU A 264 5.87 -17.02 -8.13
C LEU A 264 4.42 -17.36 -7.71
N LYS A 265 3.41 -16.70 -8.28
CA LYS A 265 2.00 -16.88 -7.88
C LYS A 265 1.22 -17.86 -8.75
N ILE A 266 1.67 -18.12 -9.99
CA ILE A 266 0.97 -19.00 -10.93
C ILE A 266 1.80 -20.25 -11.21
N ASP A 267 3.01 -20.11 -11.76
CA ASP A 267 3.77 -21.25 -12.28
C ASP A 267 4.26 -22.19 -11.16
N ILE A 268 4.82 -21.64 -10.08
CA ILE A 268 5.29 -22.43 -8.93
C ILE A 268 4.14 -23.23 -8.28
N PRO A 269 2.99 -22.62 -7.91
CA PRO A 269 1.85 -23.38 -7.42
C PRO A 269 1.33 -24.41 -8.42
N ASN A 270 1.34 -24.10 -9.73
CA ASN A 270 0.96 -25.05 -10.77
C ASN A 270 1.93 -26.23 -10.88
N ARG A 271 3.23 -26.03 -10.66
CA ARG A 271 4.22 -27.11 -10.58
C ARG A 271 3.98 -28.01 -9.38
N VAL A 272 3.65 -27.46 -8.21
CA VAL A 272 3.23 -28.27 -7.05
C VAL A 272 1.98 -29.10 -7.37
N LYS A 273 0.98 -28.50 -8.04
CA LYS A 273 -0.22 -29.20 -8.51
C LYS A 273 0.10 -30.31 -9.52
N LYS A 274 1.02 -30.06 -10.46
CA LYS A 274 1.53 -31.04 -11.42
C LYS A 274 2.21 -32.20 -10.70
N THR A 275 3.14 -31.93 -9.78
CA THR A 275 3.82 -32.96 -8.98
C THR A 275 2.80 -33.81 -8.21
N LYS A 276 1.77 -33.20 -7.62
CA LYS A 276 0.70 -33.95 -6.96
C LYS A 276 -0.04 -34.89 -7.92
N LYS A 277 -0.41 -34.41 -9.11
CA LYS A 277 -1.07 -35.25 -10.13
C LYS A 277 -0.18 -36.40 -10.61
N GLU A 278 1.11 -36.15 -10.81
CA GLU A 278 2.08 -37.20 -11.15
C GLU A 278 2.16 -38.25 -10.04
N LEU A 279 2.21 -37.80 -8.78
CA LEU A 279 2.26 -38.71 -7.63
C LEU A 279 1.00 -39.58 -7.53
N ASP A 280 -0.18 -38.98 -7.69
CA ASP A 280 -1.48 -39.65 -7.68
C ASP A 280 -1.62 -40.64 -8.85
N ALA A 281 -0.96 -40.37 -9.98
CA ALA A 281 -0.89 -41.26 -11.13
C ALA A 281 0.18 -42.37 -10.99
N GLY A 282 0.90 -42.44 -9.87
CA GLY A 282 1.95 -43.43 -9.62
C GLY A 282 3.28 -43.13 -10.31
N ILE A 283 3.44 -41.95 -10.91
CA ILE A 283 4.69 -41.50 -11.54
C ILE A 283 5.64 -41.02 -10.43
N ARG A 284 6.89 -41.47 -10.48
CA ARG A 284 7.95 -41.07 -9.54
C ARG A 284 9.22 -40.72 -10.31
N HIS A 285 9.85 -39.62 -9.92
CA HIS A 285 11.14 -39.20 -10.45
C HIS A 285 12.25 -40.09 -9.90
N GLU A 286 13.29 -40.37 -10.70
CA GLU A 286 14.45 -41.17 -10.26
C GLU A 286 15.13 -40.57 -9.01
N ARG A 287 15.28 -39.24 -9.01
CA ARG A 287 15.68 -38.47 -7.83
C ARG A 287 14.43 -37.88 -7.16
N PRO A 288 14.17 -38.15 -5.88
CA PRO A 288 13.08 -37.51 -5.15
C PRO A 288 13.23 -35.98 -5.15
N THR A 289 12.13 -35.29 -5.45
CA THR A 289 12.05 -33.83 -5.45
C THR A 289 11.56 -33.34 -4.09
N VAL A 290 11.93 -32.11 -3.70
CA VAL A 290 11.55 -31.55 -2.39
C VAL A 290 10.03 -31.59 -2.21
N PHE A 291 9.27 -31.05 -3.19
CA PHE A 291 7.81 -30.98 -3.07
C PHE A 291 7.11 -32.32 -3.30
N GLY A 292 7.70 -33.22 -4.10
CA GLY A 292 7.18 -34.58 -4.25
C GLY A 292 7.19 -35.33 -2.92
N SER A 293 8.31 -35.26 -2.20
CA SER A 293 8.42 -35.94 -0.91
C SER A 293 7.69 -35.24 0.24
N LEU A 294 7.45 -33.93 0.17
CA LEU A 294 6.58 -33.25 1.15
C LEU A 294 5.13 -33.75 1.04
N LEU A 295 4.63 -33.96 -0.17
CA LEU A 295 3.30 -34.53 -0.40
C LEU A 295 3.17 -35.94 0.19
N GLU A 296 4.25 -36.72 0.16
CA GLU A 296 4.33 -38.08 0.73
C GLU A 296 4.69 -38.13 2.22
N SER A 297 5.04 -37.01 2.85
CA SER A 297 5.50 -36.94 4.24
C SER A 297 4.39 -37.23 5.27
N GLU A 298 4.70 -37.24 6.57
CA GLU A 298 3.70 -37.40 7.64
C GLU A 298 2.94 -36.11 7.99
N LEU A 299 3.09 -35.04 7.19
CA LEU A 299 2.33 -33.80 7.41
C LEU A 299 0.82 -34.04 7.32
N SER A 300 0.06 -33.25 8.10
CA SER A 300 -1.40 -33.26 8.05
C SER A 300 -1.92 -32.90 6.65
N MET A 301 -3.15 -33.30 6.33
CA MET A 301 -3.76 -33.02 5.03
C MET A 301 -3.79 -31.52 4.69
N LEU A 302 -4.07 -30.66 5.69
CA LEU A 302 -4.10 -29.20 5.51
C LEU A 302 -2.72 -28.63 5.16
N GLU A 303 -1.64 -29.16 5.76
CA GLU A 303 -0.26 -28.73 5.47
C GLU A 303 0.26 -29.23 4.11
N LYS A 304 -0.50 -30.10 3.44
CA LYS A 304 -0.20 -30.65 2.11
C LYS A 304 -1.09 -30.08 1.01
N GLU A 305 -1.90 -29.07 1.31
CA GLU A 305 -2.71 -28.40 0.29
C GLU A 305 -1.80 -27.71 -0.74
N PRO A 306 -2.11 -27.79 -2.06
CA PRO A 306 -1.26 -27.22 -3.09
C PRO A 306 -1.01 -25.73 -2.94
N GLU A 307 -2.00 -24.96 -2.46
CA GLU A 307 -1.89 -23.53 -2.19
C GLU A 307 -0.86 -23.26 -1.08
N ARG A 308 -0.97 -24.01 0.04
CA ARG A 308 -0.03 -23.91 1.16
C ARG A 308 1.39 -24.31 0.76
N LEU A 309 1.55 -25.41 0.04
CA LEU A 309 2.85 -25.85 -0.48
C LEU A 309 3.36 -24.92 -1.60
N GLY A 310 2.49 -24.23 -2.33
CA GLY A 310 2.85 -23.20 -3.29
C GLY A 310 3.51 -21.98 -2.62
N ASP A 311 3.00 -21.54 -1.47
CA ASP A 311 3.66 -20.52 -0.66
C ASP A 311 5.02 -20.98 -0.13
N GLU A 312 5.14 -22.25 0.28
CA GLU A 312 6.42 -22.84 0.70
C GLU A 312 7.42 -22.87 -0.46
N ALA A 313 6.97 -23.30 -1.65
CA ALA A 313 7.78 -23.35 -2.85
C ALA A 313 8.26 -21.98 -3.30
N THR A 314 7.38 -20.97 -3.24
CA THR A 314 7.74 -19.58 -3.50
C THR A 314 8.84 -19.10 -2.56
N ALA A 315 8.71 -19.41 -1.25
CA ALA A 315 9.71 -19.03 -0.26
C ALA A 315 11.06 -19.74 -0.46
N VAL A 316 11.06 -21.05 -0.75
CA VAL A 316 12.29 -21.83 -0.94
C VAL A 316 13.01 -21.43 -2.22
N VAL A 317 12.29 -21.29 -3.35
CA VAL A 317 12.87 -20.90 -4.63
C VAL A 317 13.40 -19.46 -4.57
N GLY A 318 12.59 -18.51 -4.08
CA GLY A 318 13.02 -17.11 -3.97
C GLY A 318 14.24 -16.92 -3.07
N ALA A 319 14.31 -17.65 -1.94
CA ALA A 319 15.46 -17.58 -1.03
C ALA A 319 16.74 -18.19 -1.62
N GLY A 320 16.61 -19.29 -2.39
CA GLY A 320 17.74 -19.99 -3.01
C GLY A 320 18.34 -19.26 -4.21
N THR A 321 17.60 -18.38 -4.86
CA THR A 321 18.08 -17.62 -6.03
C THR A 321 19.01 -16.47 -5.64
N GLU A 322 18.49 -15.42 -4.98
CA GLU A 322 19.18 -14.12 -4.92
C GLU A 322 20.31 -14.06 -3.89
N THR A 323 20.24 -14.87 -2.83
CA THR A 323 21.21 -14.79 -1.73
C THR A 323 22.59 -15.34 -2.14
N THR A 324 22.62 -16.52 -2.77
CA THR A 324 23.87 -17.12 -3.25
C THR A 324 24.44 -16.34 -4.43
N SER A 325 23.61 -15.83 -5.33
CA SER A 325 24.08 -15.03 -6.48
C SER A 325 24.76 -13.75 -6.02
N TRP A 326 24.19 -13.04 -5.04
CA TRP A 326 24.81 -11.86 -4.44
C TRP A 326 26.13 -12.17 -3.73
N ALA A 327 26.19 -13.27 -2.95
CA ALA A 327 27.43 -13.68 -2.29
C ALA A 327 28.55 -13.97 -3.31
N LEU A 328 28.22 -14.65 -4.42
CA LEU A 328 29.16 -14.88 -5.53
C LEU A 328 29.62 -13.56 -6.17
N SER A 329 28.72 -12.60 -6.39
CA SER A 329 29.08 -11.27 -6.92
C SER A 329 30.05 -10.52 -6.01
N VAL A 330 29.79 -10.47 -4.71
CA VAL A 330 30.67 -9.80 -3.72
C VAL A 330 32.05 -10.45 -3.70
N MET A 331 32.12 -11.80 -3.73
CA MET A 331 33.40 -12.52 -3.81
C MET A 331 34.15 -12.21 -5.12
N THR A 332 33.46 -12.26 -6.26
CA THR A 332 34.04 -11.96 -7.58
C THR A 332 34.60 -10.54 -7.62
N TYR A 333 33.84 -9.54 -7.15
CA TYR A 333 34.29 -8.15 -7.09
C TYR A 333 35.58 -8.00 -6.27
N HIS A 334 35.61 -8.54 -5.06
CA HIS A 334 36.78 -8.41 -4.20
C HIS A 334 38.00 -9.19 -4.70
N LEU A 335 37.81 -10.33 -5.37
CA LEU A 335 38.91 -11.08 -5.98
C LEU A 335 39.49 -10.37 -7.22
N LEU A 336 38.65 -9.68 -8.00
CA LEU A 336 39.10 -8.92 -9.18
C LEU A 336 39.78 -7.60 -8.79
N THR A 337 39.32 -6.94 -7.72
CA THR A 337 39.98 -5.72 -7.20
C THR A 337 41.27 -6.00 -6.43
N LYS A 338 41.48 -7.24 -5.97
CA LYS A 338 42.65 -7.67 -5.19
C LYS A 338 43.36 -8.88 -5.83
N PRO A 339 44.14 -8.67 -6.91
CA PRO A 339 44.76 -9.76 -7.68
C PRO A 339 45.65 -10.68 -6.85
N GLU A 340 46.23 -10.19 -5.76
CA GLU A 340 47.03 -10.96 -4.80
C GLU A 340 46.20 -12.04 -4.08
N LEU A 341 44.95 -11.72 -3.71
CA LEU A 341 44.04 -12.69 -3.09
C LEU A 341 43.60 -13.74 -4.11
N LEU A 342 43.30 -13.33 -5.34
CA LEU A 342 42.96 -14.22 -6.44
C LEU A 342 44.13 -15.16 -6.78
N ALA A 343 45.35 -14.64 -6.87
CA ALA A 343 46.55 -15.44 -7.13
C ALA A 343 46.82 -16.45 -6.00
N LYS A 344 46.64 -16.06 -4.74
CA LYS A 344 46.79 -16.95 -3.58
C LYS A 344 45.73 -18.06 -3.58
N LEU A 345 44.47 -17.73 -3.85
CA LEU A 345 43.39 -18.71 -3.96
C LEU A 345 43.66 -19.67 -5.12
N ARG A 346 44.00 -19.14 -6.29
CA ARG A 346 44.36 -19.96 -7.45
C ARG A 346 45.50 -20.93 -7.14
N LYS A 347 46.55 -20.49 -6.44
CA LYS A 347 47.68 -21.34 -6.05
C LYS A 347 47.26 -22.53 -5.17
N GLU A 348 46.33 -22.32 -4.23
CA GLU A 348 45.78 -23.41 -3.42
C GLU A 348 44.98 -24.39 -4.31
N LEU A 349 44.15 -23.88 -5.21
CA LEU A 349 43.32 -24.68 -6.10
C LEU A 349 44.14 -25.48 -7.13
N ASP A 350 45.18 -24.88 -7.72
CA ASP A 350 46.10 -25.56 -8.66
C ASP A 350 46.84 -26.74 -8.00
N GLY A 351 46.95 -26.77 -6.67
CA GLY A 351 47.53 -27.89 -5.93
C GLY A 351 46.63 -29.11 -5.80
N VAL A 352 45.33 -28.98 -6.06
CA VAL A 352 44.32 -30.02 -5.81
C VAL A 352 43.47 -30.33 -7.05
N VAL A 353 43.27 -29.34 -7.93
CA VAL A 353 42.46 -29.47 -9.15
C VAL A 353 43.39 -29.72 -10.36
N THR A 354 43.36 -30.94 -10.89
CA THR A 354 44.15 -31.31 -12.07
C THR A 354 43.52 -30.89 -13.39
N ASP A 355 42.18 -30.89 -13.46
CA ASP A 355 41.41 -30.49 -14.63
C ASP A 355 40.25 -29.56 -14.19
N PRO A 356 40.27 -28.27 -14.58
CA PRO A 356 39.20 -27.33 -14.26
C PRO A 356 37.80 -27.71 -14.80
N GLN A 357 37.71 -28.61 -15.79
CA GLN A 357 36.42 -29.15 -16.27
C GLN A 357 35.88 -30.29 -15.39
N HIS A 358 36.74 -30.94 -14.62
CA HIS A 358 36.41 -32.05 -13.73
C HIS A 358 36.86 -31.73 -12.30
N LEU A 359 36.05 -30.91 -11.62
CA LEU A 359 36.37 -30.44 -10.28
C LEU A 359 36.33 -31.59 -9.26
N PRO A 360 37.15 -31.54 -8.19
CA PRO A 360 37.03 -32.43 -7.05
C PRO A 360 35.66 -32.32 -6.38
N SER A 361 35.35 -33.32 -5.54
CA SER A 361 34.05 -33.32 -4.86
C SER A 361 33.87 -32.14 -3.90
N TRP A 362 32.63 -31.75 -3.61
CA TRP A 362 32.34 -30.68 -2.65
C TRP A 362 33.03 -30.95 -1.31
N THR A 363 32.97 -32.19 -0.83
CA THR A 363 33.61 -32.61 0.43
C THR A 363 35.13 -32.46 0.42
N SER A 364 35.77 -32.52 -0.74
CA SER A 364 37.21 -32.30 -0.88
C SER A 364 37.52 -30.80 -0.89
N LEU A 365 36.75 -30.01 -1.65
CA LEU A 365 36.95 -28.57 -1.78
C LEU A 365 36.74 -27.83 -0.46
N GLU A 366 35.73 -28.20 0.35
CA GLU A 366 35.46 -27.50 1.61
C GLU A 366 36.56 -27.69 2.68
N THR A 367 37.49 -28.64 2.47
CA THR A 367 38.64 -28.84 3.37
C THR A 367 39.78 -27.87 3.10
N LEU A 368 39.72 -27.16 1.95
CA LEU A 368 40.75 -26.20 1.56
C LEU A 368 40.63 -24.94 2.43
N PRO A 369 41.66 -24.63 3.23
CA PRO A 369 41.55 -23.58 4.24
C PRO A 369 41.35 -22.20 3.63
N TYR A 370 42.05 -21.86 2.55
CA TYR A 370 41.98 -20.52 1.98
C TYR A 370 40.71 -20.31 1.13
N LEU A 371 40.28 -21.30 0.34
CA LEU A 371 38.95 -21.29 -0.30
C LEU A 371 37.84 -21.10 0.74
N GLY A 372 37.88 -21.88 1.84
CA GLY A 372 36.93 -21.75 2.94
C GLY A 372 36.95 -20.35 3.56
N ALA A 373 38.13 -19.77 3.76
CA ALA A 373 38.31 -18.41 4.28
C ALA A 373 37.74 -17.33 3.34
N VAL A 374 37.94 -17.44 2.03
CA VAL A 374 37.38 -16.53 1.03
C VAL A 374 35.85 -16.60 1.03
N ILE A 375 35.28 -17.81 1.11
CA ILE A 375 33.82 -17.99 1.18
C ILE A 375 33.25 -17.39 2.47
N GLN A 376 33.91 -17.60 3.62
CA GLN A 376 33.46 -16.99 4.88
C GLN A 376 33.53 -15.47 4.83
N GLU A 377 34.59 -14.89 4.27
CA GLU A 377 34.69 -13.43 4.15
C GLU A 377 33.67 -12.85 3.16
N GLY A 378 33.42 -13.54 2.05
CA GLY A 378 32.33 -13.24 1.13
C GLY A 378 30.96 -13.26 1.79
N LEU A 379 30.66 -14.29 2.58
CA LEU A 379 29.42 -14.37 3.36
C LEU A 379 29.29 -13.27 4.41
N ARG A 380 30.41 -12.85 5.02
CA ARG A 380 30.43 -11.75 5.98
C ARG A 380 30.01 -10.44 5.33
N LEU A 381 30.58 -10.10 4.18
CA LEU A 381 30.34 -8.83 3.47
C LEU A 381 29.12 -8.85 2.54
N SER A 382 28.58 -10.02 2.21
CA SER A 382 27.29 -10.16 1.53
C SER A 382 26.11 -10.28 2.49
N TYR A 383 26.34 -10.45 3.80
CA TYR A 383 25.38 -10.51 4.92
C TYR A 383 24.25 -11.56 4.85
N GLY A 384 23.95 -12.14 3.69
CA GLY A 384 22.75 -12.94 3.46
C GLY A 384 21.49 -12.09 3.64
N VAL A 385 20.86 -12.19 4.82
CA VAL A 385 19.73 -11.35 5.23
C VAL A 385 20.28 -10.18 6.05
N SER A 386 20.23 -8.96 5.50
CA SER A 386 20.68 -7.75 6.18
C SER A 386 19.70 -7.30 7.26
N ALA A 387 18.41 -7.62 7.09
CA ALA A 387 17.35 -7.31 8.05
C ALA A 387 17.56 -7.92 9.43
N ARG A 388 17.13 -7.15 10.44
CA ARG A 388 17.08 -7.58 11.84
C ARG A 388 16.28 -8.87 12.00
N THR A 389 16.92 -9.92 12.52
CA THR A 389 16.31 -11.25 12.63
C THR A 389 15.75 -11.52 14.03
N ALA A 390 14.81 -10.71 14.50
CA ALA A 390 14.35 -10.81 15.89
C ALA A 390 13.61 -12.11 16.22
N ARG A 391 13.67 -12.47 17.51
CA ARG A 391 13.01 -13.61 18.13
C ARG A 391 12.31 -13.19 19.40
N ILE A 392 11.21 -13.86 19.73
CA ILE A 392 10.50 -13.68 20.99
C ILE A 392 10.74 -14.94 21.84
N PRO A 393 11.46 -14.84 22.98
CA PRO A 393 11.51 -15.90 23.98
C PRO A 393 10.14 -16.02 24.66
N THR A 394 9.56 -17.22 24.66
CA THR A 394 8.19 -17.44 25.15
C THR A 394 8.13 -17.99 26.57
N GLN A 395 9.22 -18.57 27.07
CA GLN A 395 9.21 -19.32 28.34
C GLN A 395 10.11 -18.68 29.40
N GLU A 396 11.12 -17.91 28.99
CA GLU A 396 12.16 -17.38 29.86
C GLU A 396 12.48 -15.90 29.58
N ASN A 397 13.00 -15.22 30.62
CA ASN A 397 13.65 -13.93 30.43
C ASN A 397 15.10 -14.18 29.95
N LEU A 398 15.62 -13.30 29.11
CA LEU A 398 17.03 -13.33 28.73
C LEU A 398 17.79 -12.33 29.60
N VAL A 399 18.95 -12.74 30.11
CA VAL A 399 19.79 -11.89 30.95
C VAL A 399 21.10 -11.64 30.20
N TYR A 400 21.25 -10.41 29.71
CA TYR A 400 22.47 -9.94 29.08
C TYR A 400 23.44 -9.46 30.15
N ARG A 401 24.70 -9.88 30.05
CA ARG A 401 25.82 -9.38 30.86
C ARG A 401 26.97 -9.07 29.93
N GLY A 402 27.43 -7.82 29.96
CA GLY A 402 28.53 -7.36 29.12
C GLY A 402 29.16 -6.11 29.66
N GLU A 403 29.89 -5.41 28.80
CA GLU A 403 30.61 -4.19 29.14
C GLU A 403 30.21 -3.07 28.17
N PHE A 404 30.02 -1.85 28.69
CA PHE A 404 29.89 -0.65 27.88
C PHE A 404 30.67 0.50 28.51
N ASN A 405 31.50 1.19 27.73
CA ASN A 405 32.39 2.25 28.22
C ASN A 405 33.21 1.84 29.46
N LYS A 406 33.78 0.62 29.43
CA LYS A 406 34.58 0.04 30.54
C LYS A 406 33.81 -0.15 31.84
N LYS A 407 32.47 -0.24 31.77
CA LYS A 407 31.60 -0.50 32.93
C LYS A 407 30.77 -1.75 32.67
N PRO A 408 30.64 -2.65 33.66
CA PRO A 408 29.75 -3.78 33.53
C PRO A 408 28.31 -3.30 33.42
N VAL A 409 27.57 -3.89 32.48
CA VAL A 409 26.14 -3.65 32.29
C VAL A 409 25.40 -4.98 32.37
N GLU A 410 24.25 -4.97 33.03
CA GLU A 410 23.33 -6.11 33.08
C GLU A 410 21.94 -5.63 32.66
N TYR A 411 21.34 -6.33 31.70
CA TYR A 411 19.99 -6.05 31.23
C TYR A 411 19.15 -7.32 31.24
N VAL A 412 17.92 -7.21 31.73
CA VAL A 412 16.94 -8.30 31.69
C VAL A 412 15.91 -7.98 30.62
N ILE A 413 15.83 -8.84 29.61
CA ILE A 413 14.80 -8.79 28.56
C ILE A 413 13.69 -9.76 28.97
N PRO A 414 12.51 -9.26 29.36
CA PRO A 414 11.42 -10.12 29.80
C PRO A 414 10.90 -11.01 28.66
N ARG A 415 10.40 -12.21 28.99
CA ARG A 415 9.70 -13.07 28.03
C ARG A 415 8.56 -12.32 27.33
N GLY A 416 8.30 -12.65 26.08
CA GLY A 416 7.27 -12.02 25.27
C GLY A 416 7.69 -10.72 24.57
N PHE A 417 8.91 -10.21 24.81
CA PHE A 417 9.47 -9.08 24.07
C PHE A 417 10.47 -9.55 23.02
N ALA A 418 10.45 -8.89 21.86
CA ALA A 418 11.33 -9.24 20.76
C ALA A 418 12.76 -8.76 21.02
N ILE A 419 13.73 -9.61 20.72
CA ILE A 419 15.15 -9.25 20.67
C ILE A 419 15.80 -9.86 19.42
N GLY A 420 16.62 -9.08 18.73
CA GLY A 420 17.28 -9.52 17.50
C GLY A 420 18.65 -8.91 17.31
N MET A 421 19.33 -9.40 16.28
CA MET A 421 20.58 -8.84 15.75
C MET A 421 20.43 -8.69 14.23
N SER A 422 21.19 -7.76 13.65
CA SER A 422 21.36 -7.60 12.21
C SER A 422 22.76 -8.05 11.81
N ALA A 423 22.86 -8.90 10.78
CA ALA A 423 24.15 -9.32 10.24
C ALA A 423 24.96 -8.10 9.75
N ALA A 424 24.30 -7.15 9.09
CA ALA A 424 24.89 -5.90 8.61
C ALA A 424 25.42 -4.95 9.72
N ILE A 425 25.16 -5.25 11.00
CA ILE A 425 25.76 -4.53 12.13
C ILE A 425 26.78 -5.42 12.82
N THR A 426 26.40 -6.66 13.14
CA THR A 426 27.23 -7.60 13.92
C THR A 426 28.51 -7.98 13.18
N HIS A 427 28.46 -8.10 11.85
CA HIS A 427 29.64 -8.37 11.02
C HIS A 427 30.65 -7.21 10.97
N HIS A 428 30.25 -6.05 11.50
CA HIS A 428 31.07 -4.84 11.66
C HIS A 428 31.38 -4.51 13.12
N GLU A 429 31.19 -5.47 14.02
CA GLU A 429 31.68 -5.35 15.38
C GLU A 429 33.22 -5.45 15.37
N GLU A 430 33.90 -4.31 15.45
CA GLU A 430 35.38 -4.21 15.38
C GLU A 430 36.11 -5.04 16.45
N GLY A 431 35.46 -5.36 17.57
CA GLY A 431 36.01 -6.28 18.58
C GLY A 431 36.10 -7.74 18.11
N VAL A 432 35.30 -8.13 17.13
CA VAL A 432 35.26 -9.49 16.54
C VAL A 432 35.91 -9.49 15.15
N PHE A 433 35.63 -8.46 14.35
CA PHE A 433 36.12 -8.31 12.98
C PHE A 433 36.89 -6.99 12.83
N PRO A 434 38.18 -6.94 13.21
CA PRO A 434 38.99 -5.74 12.99
C PRO A 434 39.09 -5.37 11.51
N ASP A 435 39.05 -4.07 11.22
CA ASP A 435 38.99 -3.52 9.85
C ASP A 435 37.81 -4.13 9.09
N SER A 436 36.62 -4.09 9.72
CA SER A 436 35.48 -4.89 9.30
C SER A 436 34.97 -4.58 7.88
N TYR A 437 35.26 -3.41 7.32
CA TYR A 437 34.86 -3.07 5.96
C TYR A 437 35.82 -3.62 4.89
N GLN A 438 37.01 -4.11 5.29
CA GLN A 438 37.98 -4.70 4.37
C GLN A 438 37.70 -6.18 4.13
N PHE A 439 37.87 -6.62 2.88
CA PHE A 439 37.80 -8.04 2.50
C PHE A 439 39.13 -8.73 2.83
N ILE A 440 39.21 -9.41 3.98
CA ILE A 440 40.43 -10.05 4.49
C ILE A 440 40.15 -11.53 4.79
N PRO A 441 40.35 -12.46 3.84
CA PRO A 441 40.19 -13.89 4.08
C PRO A 441 41.04 -14.41 5.24
N GLU A 442 42.26 -13.89 5.42
CA GLU A 442 43.21 -14.31 6.45
C GLU A 442 42.65 -14.22 7.88
N ARG A 443 41.63 -13.37 8.13
CA ARG A 443 41.02 -13.26 9.47
C ARG A 443 40.41 -14.57 9.96
N TRP A 444 40.02 -15.44 9.03
CA TRP A 444 39.41 -16.74 9.29
C TRP A 444 40.44 -17.83 9.58
N LEU A 445 41.74 -17.52 9.48
CA LEU A 445 42.84 -18.46 9.60
C LEU A 445 43.74 -18.08 10.79
N ASP A 446 44.28 -19.10 11.47
CA ASP A 446 45.35 -18.93 12.45
C ASP A 446 46.73 -18.89 11.77
N GLU A 447 47.79 -18.68 12.55
CA GLU A 447 49.18 -18.65 12.04
C GLU A 447 49.61 -19.97 11.35
N LYS A 448 48.87 -21.06 11.58
CA LYS A 448 49.09 -22.38 11.00
C LYS A 448 48.11 -22.69 9.86
N ASN A 449 47.38 -21.69 9.35
CA ASN A 449 46.34 -21.84 8.31
C ASN A 449 45.16 -22.74 8.72
N ASN A 450 44.89 -22.95 10.01
CA ASN A 450 43.67 -23.62 10.45
C ASN A 450 42.55 -22.62 10.65
N ARG A 451 41.30 -23.08 10.51
CA ARG A 451 40.11 -22.25 10.70
C ARG A 451 39.94 -21.76 12.14
N ARG A 452 39.68 -20.46 12.30
CA ARG A 452 39.44 -19.79 13.57
C ARG A 452 37.99 -19.87 14.02
N LYS A 453 37.70 -20.83 14.89
CA LYS A 453 36.34 -21.06 15.44
C LYS A 453 35.83 -19.92 16.33
N ASP A 454 36.72 -19.12 16.92
CA ASP A 454 36.38 -17.95 17.73
C ASP A 454 35.70 -16.86 16.89
N VAL A 455 36.20 -16.61 15.68
CA VAL A 455 35.64 -15.62 14.74
C VAL A 455 34.34 -16.12 14.11
N GLU A 456 34.25 -17.42 13.81
CA GLU A 456 33.04 -18.07 13.26
C GLU A 456 31.79 -17.89 14.13
N LYS A 457 31.95 -17.71 15.45
CA LYS A 457 30.82 -17.44 16.34
C LYS A 457 30.10 -16.12 16.02
N GLY A 458 30.82 -15.13 15.47
CA GLY A 458 30.27 -13.84 15.05
C GLY A 458 29.55 -13.88 13.71
N MET A 459 29.64 -14.99 12.96
CA MET A 459 28.97 -15.13 11.67
C MET A 459 27.45 -15.32 11.85
N LEU A 460 26.68 -14.42 11.23
CA LEU A 460 25.22 -14.43 11.23
C LEU A 460 24.60 -14.49 9.82
N ALA A 461 25.39 -14.65 8.75
CA ALA A 461 24.89 -14.73 7.37
C ALA A 461 23.81 -15.80 7.17
N PHE A 462 23.93 -16.93 7.88
CA PHE A 462 22.94 -18.01 7.89
C PHE A 462 22.00 -18.02 9.11
N SER A 463 22.04 -16.96 9.94
CA SER A 463 21.41 -16.90 11.27
C SER A 463 21.80 -18.11 12.15
N LYS A 464 21.10 -18.33 13.26
CA LYS A 464 21.39 -19.41 14.22
C LYS A 464 20.12 -20.07 14.78
N GLY A 465 20.33 -21.20 15.45
CA GLY A 465 19.30 -21.92 16.21
C GLY A 465 18.25 -22.62 15.37
N SER A 466 17.08 -22.87 15.95
CA SER A 466 15.99 -23.65 15.32
C SER A 466 15.41 -23.03 14.04
N ARG A 467 15.73 -21.76 13.78
CA ARG A 467 15.29 -20.99 12.60
C ARG A 467 16.47 -20.52 11.74
N SER A 468 17.63 -21.19 11.82
CA SER A 468 18.76 -20.96 10.93
C SER A 468 18.41 -21.26 9.47
N CYS A 469 19.23 -20.77 8.54
CA CYS A 469 19.04 -20.98 7.10
C CYS A 469 18.81 -22.46 6.79
N LEU A 470 17.71 -22.75 6.08
CA LEU A 470 17.39 -24.11 5.64
C LEU A 470 18.37 -24.57 4.57
N GLY A 471 18.72 -23.69 3.62
CA GLY A 471 19.54 -23.99 2.44
C GLY A 471 21.05 -23.89 2.65
N MET A 472 21.56 -23.77 3.88
CA MET A 472 22.98 -23.52 4.15
C MET A 472 23.92 -24.50 3.44
N ASN A 473 23.62 -25.81 3.47
CA ASN A 473 24.44 -26.82 2.81
C ASN A 473 24.41 -26.69 1.28
N LEU A 474 23.25 -26.37 0.70
CA LEU A 474 23.12 -26.16 -0.75
C LEU A 474 23.94 -24.96 -1.18
N ALA A 475 23.79 -23.83 -0.49
CA ALA A 475 24.52 -22.60 -0.77
C ALA A 475 26.04 -22.80 -0.65
N LEU A 476 26.52 -23.50 0.39
CA LEU A 476 27.94 -23.82 0.54
C LEU A 476 28.45 -24.75 -0.58
N CYS A 477 27.67 -25.75 -1.00
CA CYS A 477 28.00 -26.61 -2.12
C CYS A 477 28.13 -25.79 -3.42
N GLU A 478 27.11 -24.98 -3.74
CA GLU A 478 27.10 -24.07 -4.88
C GLU A 478 28.30 -23.13 -4.89
N MET A 479 28.59 -22.46 -3.77
CA MET A 479 29.71 -21.53 -3.66
C MET A 479 31.07 -22.22 -3.80
N ASN A 480 31.28 -23.39 -3.17
CA ASN A 480 32.54 -24.12 -3.29
C ASN A 480 32.81 -24.55 -4.74
N LEU A 481 31.80 -25.14 -5.41
CA LEU A 481 31.91 -25.59 -6.78
C LEU A 481 32.08 -24.41 -7.76
N CYS A 482 31.19 -23.43 -7.66
CA CYS A 482 31.15 -22.29 -8.57
C CYS A 482 32.40 -21.41 -8.45
N LEU A 483 32.78 -21.02 -7.23
CA LEU A 483 33.96 -20.17 -7.03
C LEU A 483 35.25 -20.85 -7.49
N THR A 484 35.40 -22.16 -7.23
CA THR A 484 36.55 -22.93 -7.71
C THR A 484 36.64 -22.90 -9.23
N ALA A 485 35.53 -23.19 -9.92
CA ALA A 485 35.47 -23.16 -11.38
C ALA A 485 35.78 -21.77 -11.95
N LEU A 486 35.18 -20.73 -11.36
CA LEU A 486 35.37 -19.34 -11.77
C LEU A 486 36.83 -18.92 -11.63
N VAL A 487 37.48 -19.19 -10.50
CA VAL A 487 38.89 -18.82 -10.27
C VAL A 487 39.84 -19.49 -11.27
N LEU A 488 39.59 -20.76 -11.60
CA LEU A 488 40.46 -21.51 -12.50
C LEU A 488 40.23 -21.17 -13.98
N ARG A 489 38.96 -20.91 -14.37
CA ARG A 489 38.56 -20.79 -15.79
C ARG A 489 38.23 -19.36 -16.24
N VAL A 490 37.52 -18.59 -15.41
CA VAL A 490 36.83 -17.36 -15.83
C VAL A 490 37.49 -16.09 -15.29
N LEU A 491 37.64 -15.95 -13.97
CA LEU A 491 38.16 -14.74 -13.32
C LEU A 491 39.50 -14.24 -13.87
N PRO A 492 40.48 -15.10 -14.24
CA PRO A 492 41.74 -14.65 -14.85
C PRO A 492 41.57 -13.94 -16.20
N ARG A 493 40.40 -14.04 -16.83
CA ARG A 493 40.04 -13.47 -18.13
C ARG A 493 38.92 -12.43 -18.01
N MET A 494 38.50 -12.11 -16.79
CA MET A 494 37.43 -11.17 -16.49
C MET A 494 38.05 -9.88 -15.94
N GLN A 495 37.44 -8.74 -16.25
CA GLN A 495 37.84 -7.44 -15.73
C GLN A 495 36.58 -6.67 -15.32
N LEU A 496 36.72 -5.82 -14.31
CA LEU A 496 35.67 -4.89 -13.91
C LEU A 496 35.57 -3.77 -14.95
N PHE A 497 34.36 -3.24 -15.14
CA PHE A 497 34.06 -2.14 -16.03
C PHE A 497 33.21 -1.12 -15.27
N ASP A 498 33.74 0.09 -15.05
CA ASP A 498 33.10 1.16 -14.28
C ASP A 498 32.47 0.71 -12.94
N THR A 499 33.10 -0.27 -12.27
CA THR A 499 32.61 -0.84 -11.00
C THR A 499 33.48 -0.37 -9.84
N GLU A 500 32.88 0.29 -8.86
CA GLU A 500 33.53 0.87 -7.68
C GLU A 500 33.06 0.20 -6.39
N ASP A 501 33.67 0.53 -5.24
CA ASP A 501 33.30 -0.06 -3.95
C ASP A 501 31.82 0.24 -3.60
N GLU A 502 31.29 1.39 -4.04
CA GLU A 502 29.90 1.79 -3.83
C GLU A 502 28.88 0.88 -4.52
N ASP A 503 29.27 0.15 -5.57
CA ASP A 503 28.42 -0.77 -6.32
C ASP A 503 28.18 -2.09 -5.55
N VAL A 504 29.00 -2.39 -4.54
CA VAL A 504 28.87 -3.57 -3.67
C VAL A 504 28.64 -3.22 -2.20
N ALA A 505 28.92 -1.98 -1.79
CA ALA A 505 28.79 -1.53 -0.41
C ALA A 505 27.33 -1.41 0.03
N TYR A 506 26.99 -2.05 1.14
CA TYR A 506 25.66 -2.03 1.74
C TYR A 506 25.17 -0.60 2.10
N ASP A 507 23.97 -0.24 1.65
CA ASP A 507 23.33 1.04 1.96
C ASP A 507 21.91 0.91 2.50
N HIS A 508 21.11 0.07 1.86
CA HIS A 508 19.70 -0.12 2.17
C HIS A 508 19.45 -1.54 2.66
N ASP A 509 18.66 -1.65 3.73
CA ASP A 509 18.05 -2.90 4.16
C ASP A 509 16.74 -3.08 3.39
N MET A 510 16.68 -4.03 2.46
CA MET A 510 15.44 -4.39 1.76
C MET A 510 15.11 -5.85 2.05
N PHE A 511 15.26 -6.29 3.30
CA PHE A 511 15.37 -7.69 3.71
C PHE A 511 16.69 -8.34 3.28
N VAL A 512 17.11 -8.12 2.05
CA VAL A 512 18.46 -8.38 1.53
C VAL A 512 19.27 -7.07 1.47
N PRO A 513 20.61 -7.12 1.51
CA PRO A 513 21.43 -5.93 1.35
C PRO A 513 21.32 -5.38 -0.08
N GLU A 514 21.15 -4.06 -0.19
CA GLU A 514 21.13 -3.33 -1.45
C GLU A 514 22.18 -2.21 -1.38
N PRO A 515 22.98 -2.01 -2.45
CA PRO A 515 24.02 -0.99 -2.47
C PRO A 515 23.48 0.44 -2.56
N ALA A 516 24.33 1.44 -2.35
CA ALA A 516 23.95 2.87 -2.43
C ALA A 516 23.53 3.25 -3.85
N LYS A 517 24.31 2.78 -4.82
CA LYS A 517 23.97 2.87 -6.24
C LYS A 517 22.81 1.95 -6.62
N ALA A 518 22.07 1.31 -5.71
CA ALA A 518 20.73 0.78 -6.06
C ALA A 518 19.68 1.91 -6.22
N ASP A 519 19.95 3.11 -5.68
CA ASP A 519 19.26 4.35 -6.05
C ASP A 519 19.71 4.84 -7.45
N ASN A 520 20.95 4.51 -7.82
CA ASN A 520 21.61 4.85 -9.08
C ASN A 520 21.94 3.59 -9.91
N MET A 521 21.04 2.59 -9.93
CA MET A 521 21.14 1.49 -10.91
C MET A 521 20.88 2.01 -12.34
N TRP A 522 20.81 3.34 -12.46
CA TRP A 522 21.09 4.20 -13.59
C TRP A 522 22.52 4.71 -13.40
N SER A 523 23.48 3.94 -13.90
CA SER A 523 24.68 4.51 -14.50
C SER A 523 24.33 5.84 -15.20
N THR A 524 25.23 6.80 -15.20
CA THR A 524 25.17 8.05 -15.98
C THR A 524 24.89 7.84 -17.49
N THR A 525 24.81 6.60 -17.95
CA THR A 525 24.06 6.18 -19.13
C THR A 525 22.74 5.54 -18.72
N LEU A 526 21.63 6.24 -18.94
CA LEU A 526 20.30 5.73 -18.67
C LEU A 526 20.10 4.38 -19.38
N ASP A 527 19.83 3.32 -18.60
CA ASP A 527 19.62 1.98 -19.14
C ASP A 527 18.48 2.01 -20.18
N PRO A 528 18.74 1.67 -21.45
CA PRO A 528 17.71 1.64 -22.49
C PRO A 528 16.60 0.62 -22.19
N ASP A 529 16.87 -0.37 -21.35
CA ASP A 529 15.93 -1.42 -20.96
C ASP A 529 15.16 -1.10 -19.69
N LEU A 530 15.41 0.04 -19.05
CA LEU A 530 14.63 0.44 -17.89
C LEU A 530 13.16 0.65 -18.23
N ARG A 531 12.28 0.06 -17.41
CA ARG A 531 10.82 0.18 -17.49
C ARG A 531 10.15 0.82 -16.26
N MET A 532 10.85 1.02 -15.14
CA MET A 532 10.31 1.68 -13.94
C MET A 532 11.34 2.47 -13.16
N LEU A 533 10.96 3.68 -12.73
CA LEU A 533 11.74 4.59 -11.91
C LEU A 533 11.21 4.61 -10.46
N PRO A 534 12.09 4.66 -9.45
CA PRO A 534 11.65 4.91 -8.08
C PRO A 534 11.13 6.35 -7.95
N PRO A 535 9.91 6.58 -7.44
CA PRO A 535 9.35 7.91 -7.32
C PRO A 535 10.06 8.69 -6.22
N THR A 536 10.81 9.72 -6.59
CA THR A 536 11.47 10.66 -5.67
C THR A 536 11.00 12.09 -5.96
N GLY A 537 11.03 12.98 -4.97
CA GLY A 537 10.63 14.39 -5.15
C GLY A 537 9.15 14.56 -5.54
N LEU A 538 8.89 15.16 -6.71
CA LEU A 538 7.54 15.47 -7.21
C LEU A 538 6.68 14.20 -7.46
N PRO A 539 7.17 13.15 -8.15
CA PRO A 539 6.48 11.86 -8.26
C PRO A 539 6.00 11.32 -6.90
N LEU A 540 6.86 11.37 -5.88
CA LEU A 540 6.48 10.93 -4.53
C LEU A 540 5.38 11.80 -3.92
N ALA A 541 5.46 13.12 -4.09
CA ALA A 541 4.42 14.04 -3.64
C ALA A 541 3.07 13.75 -4.31
N ILE A 542 3.06 13.44 -5.60
CA ILE A 542 1.85 13.06 -6.35
C ILE A 542 1.22 11.81 -5.74
N ILE A 543 2.01 10.77 -5.49
CA ILE A 543 1.53 9.52 -4.89
C ILE A 543 0.93 9.78 -3.51
N VAL A 544 1.68 10.43 -2.61
CA VAL A 544 1.25 10.64 -1.22
C VAL A 544 -0.01 11.50 -1.16
N ILE A 545 0.00 12.66 -1.83
CA ILE A 545 -1.12 13.61 -1.76
C ILE A 545 -2.37 12.99 -2.41
N SER A 546 -2.25 12.38 -3.59
CA SER A 546 -3.40 11.80 -4.30
C SER A 546 -4.04 10.65 -3.51
N CYS A 547 -3.22 9.78 -2.91
CA CYS A 547 -3.71 8.68 -2.08
C CYS A 547 -4.43 9.18 -0.81
N VAL A 548 -3.90 10.22 -0.16
CA VAL A 548 -4.56 10.82 1.02
C VAL A 548 -5.93 11.38 0.65
N PHE A 549 -6.03 12.16 -0.43
CA PHE A 549 -7.32 12.69 -0.88
C PHE A 549 -8.28 11.58 -1.32
N LEU A 550 -7.78 10.50 -1.93
CA LEU A 550 -8.60 9.34 -2.30
C LEU A 550 -9.23 8.68 -1.08
N VAL A 551 -8.43 8.40 -0.04
CA VAL A 551 -8.92 7.79 1.20
C VAL A 551 -10.03 8.64 1.82
N PHE A 552 -9.82 9.95 1.94
CA PHE A 552 -10.85 10.85 2.47
C PHE A 552 -12.10 10.87 1.58
N SER A 553 -11.94 10.88 0.26
CA SER A 553 -13.06 10.91 -0.70
C SER A 553 -13.90 9.64 -0.59
N VAL A 554 -13.28 8.46 -0.55
CA VAL A 554 -13.96 7.17 -0.43
C VAL A 554 -14.73 7.08 0.90
N ILE A 555 -14.13 7.53 2.00
CA ILE A 555 -14.80 7.56 3.31
C ILE A 555 -16.00 8.51 3.27
N CYS A 556 -15.83 9.74 2.78
CA CYS A 556 -16.90 10.73 2.73
C CYS A 556 -18.07 10.30 1.84
N VAL A 557 -17.79 9.77 0.65
CA VAL A 557 -18.80 9.31 -0.29
C VAL A 557 -19.47 8.02 0.21
N GLY A 558 -18.70 7.09 0.78
CA GLY A 558 -19.25 5.89 1.41
C GLY A 558 -20.24 6.21 2.54
N LEU A 559 -19.89 7.18 3.39
CA LEU A 559 -20.79 7.68 4.43
C LEU A 559 -22.03 8.36 3.84
N ARG A 560 -21.86 9.23 2.84
CA ARG A 560 -22.98 9.87 2.12
C ARG A 560 -23.96 8.83 1.56
N THR A 561 -23.45 7.85 0.83
CA THR A 561 -24.25 6.79 0.18
C THR A 561 -24.98 5.96 1.22
N ARG A 562 -24.30 5.55 2.30
CA ARG A 562 -24.92 4.78 3.38
C ARG A 562 -26.04 5.57 4.05
N ILE A 563 -25.83 6.83 4.40
CA ILE A 563 -26.84 7.68 5.04
C ILE A 563 -28.08 7.79 4.16
N ARG A 564 -27.91 8.05 2.87
CA ARG A 564 -29.04 8.24 1.96
C ARG A 564 -29.77 6.95 1.58
N LEU A 565 -29.08 5.82 1.63
CA LEU A 565 -29.72 4.50 1.50
C LEU A 565 -30.59 4.19 2.73
N VAL A 566 -30.06 4.45 3.94
CA VAL A 566 -30.80 4.27 5.20
C VAL A 566 -32.01 5.20 5.27
N GLU A 567 -31.88 6.46 4.86
CA GLU A 567 -32.99 7.42 4.82
C GLU A 567 -33.96 7.18 3.65
N ARG A 568 -33.71 6.19 2.78
CA ARG A 568 -34.46 5.95 1.52
C ARG A 568 -34.58 7.20 0.64
N THR A 569 -33.59 8.10 0.70
CA THR A 569 -33.53 9.34 -0.09
C THR A 569 -32.49 9.28 -1.21
N PHE A 570 -31.92 8.10 -1.46
CA PHE A 570 -30.93 7.87 -2.50
C PHE A 570 -31.46 8.33 -3.86
N GLY A 571 -30.75 9.29 -4.46
CA GLY A 571 -31.12 9.89 -5.74
C GLY A 571 -30.08 9.63 -6.82
N LEU A 572 -30.40 10.09 -8.04
CA LEU A 572 -29.48 10.06 -9.17
C LEU A 572 -28.16 10.79 -8.85
N ASP A 573 -28.22 11.86 -8.04
CA ASP A 573 -27.04 12.59 -7.59
C ASP A 573 -26.06 11.73 -6.78
N ASP A 574 -26.56 10.77 -6.01
CA ASP A 574 -25.72 9.87 -5.21
C ASP A 574 -25.10 8.75 -6.04
N GLY A 575 -25.87 8.21 -7.00
CA GLY A 575 -25.36 7.25 -7.98
C GLY A 575 -24.22 7.83 -8.81
N LEU A 576 -24.37 9.06 -9.29
CA LEU A 576 -23.32 9.77 -10.04
C LEU A 576 -22.09 10.07 -9.18
N MET A 577 -22.26 10.40 -7.90
CA MET A 577 -21.13 10.60 -6.98
C MET A 577 -20.36 9.30 -6.72
N ALA A 578 -21.08 8.19 -6.49
CA ALA A 578 -20.47 6.88 -6.29
C ALA A 578 -19.72 6.42 -7.55
N ALA A 579 -20.34 6.55 -8.72
CA ALA A 579 -19.70 6.25 -10.01
C ALA A 579 -18.46 7.13 -10.24
N GLY A 580 -18.57 8.45 -10.01
CA GLY A 580 -17.44 9.38 -10.12
C GLY A 580 -16.29 9.04 -9.17
N THR A 581 -16.59 8.55 -7.96
CA THR A 581 -15.57 8.11 -7.00
C THR A 581 -14.87 6.83 -7.44
N VAL A 582 -15.60 5.88 -8.05
CA VAL A 582 -14.99 4.67 -8.64
C VAL A 582 -14.05 5.05 -9.78
N VAL A 583 -14.46 5.95 -10.67
CA VAL A 583 -13.59 6.45 -11.74
C VAL A 583 -12.40 7.21 -11.15
N TYR A 584 -12.58 7.99 -10.09
CA TYR A 584 -11.50 8.69 -9.40
C TYR A 584 -10.45 7.74 -8.77
N VAL A 585 -10.84 6.55 -8.30
CA VAL A 585 -9.88 5.50 -7.88
C VAL A 585 -8.97 5.12 -9.06
N ALA A 586 -9.53 4.94 -10.26
CA ALA A 586 -8.76 4.65 -11.47
C ALA A 586 -7.84 5.81 -11.87
N VAL A 587 -8.32 7.07 -11.75
CA VAL A 587 -7.50 8.27 -11.98
C VAL A 587 -6.28 8.30 -11.07
N VAL A 588 -6.44 8.02 -9.77
CA VAL A 588 -5.32 7.98 -8.83
C VAL A 588 -4.39 6.80 -9.10
N GLY A 589 -4.93 5.63 -9.44
CA GLY A 589 -4.12 4.47 -9.85
C GLY A 589 -3.24 4.73 -11.06
N LEU A 590 -3.80 5.38 -12.10
CA LEU A 590 -3.06 5.79 -13.29
C LEU A 590 -1.99 6.85 -12.98
N ALA A 591 -2.27 7.80 -12.08
CA ALA A 591 -1.28 8.79 -11.64
C ALA A 591 -0.12 8.14 -10.87
N VAL A 592 -0.42 7.18 -10.00
CA VAL A 592 0.60 6.41 -9.26
C VAL A 592 1.46 5.63 -10.23
N TYR A 593 0.87 4.86 -11.16
CA TYR A 593 1.61 4.13 -12.18
C TYR A 593 2.45 5.08 -13.06
N GLY A 594 1.87 6.19 -13.48
CA GLY A 594 2.55 7.25 -14.24
C GLY A 594 3.84 7.70 -13.56
N CYS A 595 3.83 7.88 -12.23
CA CYS A 595 5.01 8.28 -11.46
C CYS A 595 6.15 7.25 -11.52
N PHE A 596 5.84 5.96 -11.69
CA PHE A 596 6.84 4.91 -11.88
C PHE A 596 7.34 4.82 -13.32
N VAL A 597 6.57 5.27 -14.31
CA VAL A 597 6.99 5.23 -15.73
C VAL A 597 7.49 6.59 -16.25
N GLY A 598 7.82 7.52 -15.35
CA GLY A 598 8.52 8.78 -15.69
C GLY A 598 7.76 10.08 -15.43
N LEU A 599 6.45 10.03 -15.15
CA LEU A 599 5.63 11.21 -14.87
C LEU A 599 6.18 11.98 -13.66
N GLY A 600 6.57 13.24 -13.86
CA GLY A 600 7.15 14.08 -12.81
C GLY A 600 8.67 14.00 -12.69
N THR A 601 9.32 13.23 -13.57
CA THR A 601 10.78 13.14 -13.67
C THR A 601 11.29 14.08 -14.76
N LEU A 602 12.50 14.62 -14.57
CA LEU A 602 13.17 15.45 -15.58
C LEU A 602 13.59 14.60 -16.79
N GLU A 603 13.58 15.20 -17.98
CA GLU A 603 13.84 14.51 -19.26
C GLU A 603 15.24 13.91 -19.34
N GLU A 604 16.23 14.54 -18.72
CA GLU A 604 17.60 14.03 -18.61
C GLU A 604 17.70 12.68 -17.88
N ASN A 605 16.67 12.33 -17.09
CA ASN A 605 16.60 11.11 -16.30
C ASN A 605 15.62 10.07 -16.90
N LEU A 606 15.23 10.22 -18.18
CA LEU A 606 14.25 9.36 -18.86
C LEU A 606 14.80 8.75 -20.14
N ASN A 607 14.55 7.45 -20.36
CA ASN A 607 14.91 6.78 -21.62
C ASN A 607 13.75 6.94 -22.61
N ALA A 608 13.99 6.64 -23.88
CA ALA A 608 12.97 6.81 -24.92
C ALA A 608 11.67 6.04 -24.62
N TRP A 609 11.77 4.86 -23.97
CA TRP A 609 10.62 4.06 -23.62
C TRP A 609 9.81 4.67 -22.47
N LEU A 610 10.45 5.06 -21.37
CA LEU A 610 9.82 5.73 -20.22
C LEU A 610 9.20 7.06 -20.64
N TRP A 611 9.88 7.77 -21.53
CA TRP A 611 9.35 8.99 -22.10
C TRP A 611 8.05 8.74 -22.89
N ALA A 612 8.03 7.69 -23.72
CA ALA A 612 6.83 7.31 -24.48
C ALA A 612 5.71 6.78 -23.55
N GLU A 613 6.03 5.85 -22.65
CA GLU A 613 5.06 5.20 -21.78
C GLU A 613 4.48 6.19 -20.76
N GLY A 614 5.29 7.08 -20.16
CA GLY A 614 4.81 8.13 -19.28
C GLY A 614 3.85 9.09 -19.97
N LEU A 615 4.09 9.44 -21.24
CA LEU A 615 3.19 10.29 -22.01
C LEU A 615 1.89 9.56 -22.39
N LYS A 616 1.98 8.29 -22.80
CA LYS A 616 0.82 7.43 -23.04
C LYS A 616 -0.07 7.32 -21.80
N ILE A 617 0.52 7.06 -20.63
CA ILE A 617 -0.23 6.98 -19.37
C ILE A 617 -0.85 8.32 -19.00
N TYR A 618 -0.17 9.44 -19.24
CA TYR A 618 -0.77 10.75 -19.07
C TYR A 618 -2.01 10.96 -19.95
N VAL A 619 -1.96 10.52 -21.22
CA VAL A 619 -3.10 10.62 -22.16
C VAL A 619 -4.28 9.76 -21.71
N VAL A 620 -4.02 8.54 -21.24
CA VAL A 620 -5.08 7.71 -20.65
C VAL A 620 -5.63 8.37 -19.38
N TRP A 621 -4.74 8.88 -18.54
CA TRP A 621 -5.12 9.56 -17.30
C TRP A 621 -6.02 10.77 -17.55
N ILE A 622 -5.70 11.65 -18.50
CA ILE A 622 -6.51 12.85 -18.77
C ILE A 622 -7.92 12.50 -19.25
N LEU A 623 -8.06 11.46 -20.09
CA LEU A 623 -9.36 10.98 -20.59
C LEU A 623 -10.23 10.42 -19.46
N VAL A 624 -9.64 9.66 -18.54
CA VAL A 624 -10.35 9.10 -17.37
C VAL A 624 -10.68 10.20 -16.36
N TYR A 625 -9.76 11.14 -16.14
CA TYR A 625 -9.93 12.29 -15.25
C TYR A 625 -11.10 13.18 -15.66
N VAL A 626 -11.20 13.58 -16.93
CA VAL A 626 -12.31 14.46 -17.37
C VAL A 626 -13.66 13.79 -17.19
N GLY A 627 -13.73 12.46 -17.32
CA GLY A 627 -14.93 11.67 -17.03
C GLY A 627 -15.28 11.67 -15.53
N ALA A 628 -14.29 11.45 -14.66
CA ALA A 628 -14.47 11.51 -13.21
C ALA A 628 -14.98 12.90 -12.78
N LEU A 629 -14.36 13.97 -13.27
CA LEU A 629 -14.72 15.34 -12.94
C LEU A 629 -16.15 15.68 -13.41
N ALA A 630 -16.54 15.25 -14.62
CA ALA A 630 -17.88 15.47 -15.14
C ALA A 630 -18.96 14.78 -14.28
N LEU A 631 -18.71 13.54 -13.84
CA LEU A 631 -19.63 12.79 -12.97
C LEU A 631 -19.78 13.44 -11.59
N VAL A 632 -18.64 13.82 -10.98
CA VAL A 632 -18.63 14.51 -9.67
C VAL A 632 -19.35 15.85 -9.76
N LYS A 633 -19.03 16.70 -10.76
CA LYS A 633 -19.70 18.00 -10.94
C LYS A 633 -21.19 17.86 -11.28
N SER A 634 -21.58 16.84 -12.05
CA SER A 634 -22.99 16.54 -12.33
C SER A 634 -23.78 16.22 -11.06
N SER A 635 -23.19 15.41 -10.17
CA SER A 635 -23.79 15.12 -8.86
C SER A 635 -23.96 16.39 -8.00
N VAL A 636 -22.99 17.30 -8.01
CA VAL A 636 -23.08 18.59 -7.28
C VAL A 636 -24.20 19.44 -7.85
N CYS A 637 -24.27 19.63 -9.17
CA CYS A 637 -25.33 20.40 -9.83
C CYS A 637 -26.73 19.87 -9.48
N LEU A 638 -26.93 18.54 -9.58
CA LEU A 638 -28.21 17.92 -9.23
C LEU A 638 -28.53 18.02 -7.73
N THR A 639 -27.52 17.96 -6.86
CA THR A 639 -27.71 18.18 -5.42
C THR A 639 -28.21 19.60 -5.14
N ILE A 640 -27.65 20.63 -5.81
CA ILE A 640 -28.08 22.02 -5.66
C ILE A 640 -29.47 22.22 -6.28
N GLN A 641 -29.75 21.63 -7.44
CA GLN A 641 -31.07 21.70 -8.08
C GLN A 641 -32.19 21.14 -7.18
N ARG A 642 -31.89 20.06 -6.44
CA ARG A 642 -32.83 19.49 -5.46
C ARG A 642 -33.14 20.44 -4.30
N ILE A 643 -32.23 21.37 -3.99
CA ILE A 643 -32.40 22.40 -2.95
C ILE A 643 -33.15 23.62 -3.50
N VAL A 644 -32.95 23.96 -4.77
CA VAL A 644 -33.49 25.16 -5.44
C VAL A 644 -34.63 24.76 -6.37
N THR A 645 -35.84 24.59 -5.82
CA THR A 645 -37.00 24.16 -6.60
C THR A 645 -37.92 25.32 -7.02
N THR A 646 -37.82 26.49 -6.39
CA THR A 646 -38.80 27.58 -6.53
C THR A 646 -38.33 28.74 -7.42
N ASP A 647 -37.02 28.95 -7.55
CA ASP A 647 -36.45 30.04 -8.35
C ASP A 647 -36.09 29.55 -9.77
N ARG A 648 -36.83 30.06 -10.76
CA ARG A 648 -36.62 29.72 -12.18
C ARG A 648 -35.26 30.20 -12.70
N ALA A 649 -34.75 31.34 -12.23
CA ALA A 649 -33.48 31.89 -12.71
C ALA A 649 -32.32 30.99 -12.28
N LEU A 650 -32.29 30.60 -10.99
CA LEU A 650 -31.25 29.72 -10.45
C LEU A 650 -31.32 28.30 -11.03
N THR A 651 -32.53 27.79 -11.30
CA THR A 651 -32.71 26.49 -11.96
C THR A 651 -32.12 26.49 -13.37
N ILE A 652 -32.35 27.55 -14.14
CA ILE A 652 -31.76 27.73 -15.48
C ILE A 652 -30.23 27.82 -15.38
N THR A 653 -29.70 28.56 -14.42
CA THR A 653 -28.25 28.65 -14.19
C THR A 653 -27.62 27.28 -13.94
N ILE A 654 -28.23 26.42 -13.13
CA ILE A 654 -27.68 25.08 -12.83
C ILE A 654 -27.65 24.18 -14.08
N TRP A 655 -28.69 24.23 -14.92
CA TRP A 655 -28.70 23.51 -16.19
C TRP A 655 -27.64 24.01 -17.17
N ILE A 656 -27.40 25.32 -17.21
CA ILE A 656 -26.30 25.91 -18.00
C ILE A 656 -24.94 25.41 -17.50
N LEU A 657 -24.72 25.36 -16.18
CA LEU A 657 -23.46 24.85 -15.60
C LEU A 657 -23.26 23.35 -15.88
N LEU A 658 -24.32 22.56 -15.82
CA LEU A 658 -24.29 21.15 -16.17
C LEU A 658 -23.95 20.97 -17.66
N GLY A 659 -24.59 21.74 -18.53
CA GLY A 659 -24.29 21.76 -19.97
C GLY A 659 -22.84 22.17 -20.26
N LEU A 660 -22.33 23.20 -19.59
CA LEU A 660 -20.94 23.65 -19.71
C LEU A 660 -19.94 22.57 -19.27
N THR A 661 -20.23 21.85 -18.19
CA THR A 661 -19.39 20.74 -17.68
C THR A 661 -19.28 19.63 -18.72
N TRP A 662 -20.41 19.18 -19.28
CA TRP A 662 -20.43 18.12 -20.29
C TRP A 662 -19.87 18.57 -21.63
N ALA A 663 -20.11 19.82 -22.05
CA ALA A 663 -19.50 20.38 -23.25
C ALA A 663 -17.97 20.39 -23.12
N SER A 664 -17.44 20.83 -21.96
CA SER A 664 -16.01 20.80 -21.69
C SER A 664 -15.44 19.38 -21.68
N PHE A 665 -16.17 18.41 -21.12
CA PHE A 665 -15.79 17.00 -21.18
C PHE A 665 -15.66 16.53 -22.63
N PHE A 666 -16.68 16.74 -23.47
CA PHE A 666 -16.64 16.30 -24.87
C PHE A 666 -15.54 16.98 -25.67
N ILE A 667 -15.36 18.30 -25.49
CA ILE A 667 -14.29 19.05 -26.19
C ILE A 667 -12.91 18.50 -25.80
N THR A 668 -12.68 18.24 -24.52
CA THR A 668 -11.37 17.73 -24.05
C THR A 668 -11.16 16.27 -24.45
N PHE A 669 -12.19 15.44 -24.31
CA PHE A 669 -12.14 14.01 -24.61
C PHE A 669 -11.93 13.77 -26.11
N ILE A 670 -12.77 14.37 -26.96
CA ILE A 670 -12.66 14.24 -28.42
C ILE A 670 -11.42 14.97 -28.93
N GLY A 671 -11.13 16.16 -28.40
CA GLY A 671 -9.96 16.94 -28.79
C GLY A 671 -8.65 16.20 -28.52
N THR A 672 -8.53 15.51 -27.38
CA THR A 672 -7.34 14.71 -27.05
C THR A 672 -7.21 13.47 -27.96
N LEU A 673 -8.33 12.78 -28.24
CA LEU A 673 -8.33 11.60 -29.12
C LEU A 673 -8.04 11.93 -30.59
N LEU A 674 -8.49 13.11 -31.06
CA LEU A 674 -8.32 13.54 -32.46
C LEU A 674 -7.07 14.39 -32.69
N TYR A 675 -6.29 14.67 -31.63
CA TYR A 675 -5.12 15.54 -31.72
C TYR A 675 -4.06 14.97 -32.67
N CYS A 676 -3.82 13.66 -32.63
CA CYS A 676 -2.97 12.95 -33.57
C CYS A 676 -3.76 11.87 -34.31
N ARG A 677 -3.41 11.64 -35.58
CA ARG A 677 -3.96 10.58 -36.42
C ARG A 677 -2.81 9.69 -36.93
N PRO A 678 -2.71 8.43 -36.50
CA PRO A 678 -3.50 7.78 -35.44
C PRO A 678 -3.04 8.27 -34.04
N VAL A 679 -3.81 7.99 -32.97
CA VAL A 679 -3.59 8.57 -31.62
C VAL A 679 -2.23 8.16 -31.04
N GLU A 680 -1.71 7.00 -31.44
CA GLU A 680 -0.42 6.45 -31.02
C GLU A 680 0.77 7.34 -31.43
N ALA A 681 0.60 8.18 -32.46
CA ALA A 681 1.62 9.14 -32.88
C ALA A 681 1.90 10.20 -31.80
N LEU A 682 1.02 10.38 -30.81
CA LEU A 682 1.22 11.32 -29.70
C LEU A 682 2.38 10.93 -28.78
N TRP A 683 2.62 9.64 -28.57
CA TRP A 683 3.70 9.13 -27.73
C TRP A 683 4.76 8.33 -28.52
N THR A 684 4.64 8.28 -29.85
CA THR A 684 5.57 7.57 -30.74
C THR A 684 6.10 8.53 -31.81
N PRO A 685 7.11 9.36 -31.50
CA PRO A 685 7.60 10.42 -32.41
C PRO A 685 8.12 9.89 -33.75
N THR A 686 8.57 8.63 -33.79
CA THR A 686 9.05 7.97 -35.01
C THR A 686 7.96 7.84 -36.08
N MET A 687 6.68 7.76 -35.71
CA MET A 687 5.55 7.69 -36.67
C MET A 687 5.32 9.03 -37.39
N ILE A 688 5.64 10.15 -36.74
CA ILE A 688 5.55 11.48 -37.35
C ILE A 688 6.70 11.67 -38.35
N LEU A 689 7.90 11.21 -37.97
CA LEU A 689 9.10 11.28 -38.82
C LEU A 689 9.04 10.33 -40.03
N SER A 690 8.36 9.18 -39.92
CA SER A 690 8.14 8.25 -41.03
C SER A 690 6.98 8.65 -41.95
N GLY A 691 6.22 9.69 -41.60
CA GLY A 691 5.04 10.14 -42.36
C GLY A 691 3.78 9.29 -42.17
N GLU A 692 3.80 8.33 -41.23
CA GLU A 692 2.69 7.43 -40.91
C GLU A 692 1.67 8.04 -39.94
N GLY A 693 2.00 9.18 -39.32
CA GLY A 693 1.13 9.91 -38.41
C GLY A 693 1.24 11.43 -38.55
N THR A 694 0.14 12.13 -38.30
CA THR A 694 0.09 13.61 -38.29
C THR A 694 -0.59 14.11 -37.03
N CYS A 695 -0.04 15.15 -36.41
CA CYS A 695 -0.61 15.80 -35.22
C CYS A 695 -0.99 17.25 -35.53
N ALA A 696 -2.03 17.75 -34.86
CA ALA A 696 -2.41 19.14 -34.90
C ALA A 696 -1.34 20.04 -34.23
N ASP A 697 -1.40 21.34 -34.51
CA ASP A 697 -0.48 22.31 -33.92
C ASP A 697 -0.59 22.33 -32.38
N VAL A 698 0.52 22.57 -31.69
CA VAL A 698 0.59 22.61 -30.22
C VAL A 698 -0.34 23.68 -29.63
N ASP A 699 -0.62 24.74 -30.38
CA ASP A 699 -1.59 25.77 -29.99
C ASP A 699 -3.02 25.21 -29.84
N VAL A 700 -3.37 24.13 -30.56
CA VAL A 700 -4.65 23.41 -30.39
C VAL A 700 -4.72 22.69 -29.04
N LEU A 701 -3.62 22.06 -28.62
CA LEU A 701 -3.55 21.39 -27.31
C LEU A 701 -3.64 22.39 -26.16
N ILE A 702 -2.97 23.54 -26.29
CA ILE A 702 -3.04 24.65 -25.34
C ILE A 702 -4.46 25.21 -25.28
N ALA A 703 -5.12 25.38 -26.43
CA ALA A 703 -6.52 25.84 -26.49
C ALA A 703 -7.47 24.86 -25.79
N ILE A 704 -7.32 23.54 -26.02
CA ILE A 704 -8.11 22.51 -25.31
C ILE A 704 -7.88 22.60 -23.80
N GLY A 705 -6.62 22.72 -23.36
CA GLY A 705 -6.28 22.87 -21.94
C GLY A 705 -6.86 24.12 -21.29
N HIS A 706 -6.86 25.25 -22.01
CA HIS A 706 -7.47 26.51 -21.54
C HIS A 706 -8.99 26.43 -21.48
N VAL A 707 -9.65 25.80 -22.46
CA VAL A 707 -11.10 25.59 -22.44
C VAL A 707 -11.49 24.72 -21.24
N ALA A 708 -10.77 23.61 -21.00
CA ALA A 708 -11.01 22.72 -19.87
C ALA A 708 -10.78 23.40 -18.52
N THR A 709 -9.72 24.18 -18.40
CA THR A 709 -9.38 24.89 -17.15
C THR A 709 -10.34 26.04 -16.88
N SER A 710 -10.70 26.82 -17.91
CA SER A 710 -11.62 27.96 -17.79
C SER A 710 -13.04 27.51 -17.45
N SER A 711 -13.53 26.44 -18.09
CA SER A 711 -14.85 25.87 -17.77
C SER A 711 -14.88 25.32 -16.34
N ALA A 712 -13.79 24.69 -15.88
CA ALA A 712 -13.67 24.19 -14.52
C ALA A 712 -13.71 25.34 -13.49
N ILE A 713 -12.95 26.41 -13.72
CA ILE A 713 -12.97 27.60 -12.85
C ILE A 713 -14.37 28.23 -12.80
N VAL A 714 -15.00 28.43 -13.95
CA VAL A 714 -16.35 29.03 -14.04
C VAL A 714 -17.37 28.18 -13.31
N THR A 715 -17.31 26.85 -13.50
CA THR A 715 -18.23 25.93 -12.80
C THR A 715 -18.00 25.93 -11.30
N ASP A 716 -16.75 25.90 -10.83
CA ASP A 716 -16.47 25.86 -9.39
C ASP A 716 -16.85 27.18 -8.69
N LEU A 717 -16.54 28.34 -9.30
CA LEU A 717 -16.96 29.63 -8.78
C LEU A 717 -18.49 29.78 -8.77
N ALA A 718 -19.18 29.33 -9.81
CA ALA A 718 -20.63 29.40 -9.87
C ALA A 718 -21.29 28.48 -8.82
N LEU A 719 -20.70 27.30 -8.55
CA LEU A 719 -21.15 26.38 -7.51
C LEU A 719 -20.88 26.91 -6.08
N VAL A 720 -20.00 27.89 -5.90
CA VAL A 720 -19.84 28.66 -4.65
C VAL A 720 -20.90 29.77 -4.56
N VAL A 721 -21.02 30.58 -5.62
CA VAL A 721 -21.86 31.78 -5.62
C VAL A 721 -23.35 31.45 -5.52
N VAL A 722 -23.82 30.45 -6.25
CA VAL A 722 -25.25 30.09 -6.30
C VAL A 722 -25.80 29.75 -4.90
N PRO A 723 -25.20 28.82 -4.11
CA PRO A 723 -25.59 28.59 -2.72
C PRO A 723 -25.43 29.81 -1.80
N ALA A 724 -24.38 30.63 -2.00
CA ALA A 724 -24.12 31.80 -1.16
C ALA A 724 -25.22 32.87 -1.29
N VAL A 725 -25.69 33.14 -2.51
CA VAL A 725 -26.76 34.10 -2.79
C VAL A 725 -28.09 33.65 -2.16
N ILE A 726 -28.40 32.35 -2.24
CA ILE A 726 -29.59 31.77 -1.60
C ILE A 726 -29.56 31.96 -0.08
N LEU A 727 -28.38 31.81 0.53
CA LEU A 727 -28.22 31.82 1.98
C LEU A 727 -28.15 33.24 2.55
N TRP A 728 -27.76 34.23 1.74
CA TRP A 728 -27.68 35.65 2.15
C TRP A 728 -29.03 36.25 2.53
N GLY A 729 -30.12 35.79 1.92
CA GLY A 729 -31.49 36.24 2.22
C GLY A 729 -32.15 35.55 3.41
N THR A 730 -31.49 34.57 4.05
CA THR A 730 -32.10 33.71 5.09
C THR A 730 -31.57 34.02 6.49
N GLN A 731 -32.47 34.25 7.45
CA GLN A 731 -32.12 34.42 8.87
C GLN A 731 -31.76 33.07 9.50
N MET A 732 -30.50 32.67 9.37
CA MET A 732 -29.98 31.42 9.93
C MET A 732 -29.30 31.60 11.29
N LYS A 733 -29.50 30.65 12.21
CA LYS A 733 -28.71 30.52 13.46
C LYS A 733 -27.21 30.48 13.13
N THR A 734 -26.37 31.13 13.96
CA THR A 734 -24.92 31.32 13.75
C THR A 734 -24.16 30.02 13.46
N GLN A 735 -24.60 28.89 14.01
CA GLN A 735 -24.01 27.57 13.73
C GLN A 735 -24.23 27.08 12.29
N THR A 736 -25.39 27.36 11.71
CA THR A 736 -25.67 27.03 10.30
C THR A 736 -24.88 27.96 9.38
N LYS A 737 -24.70 29.23 9.78
CA LYS A 737 -23.90 30.22 9.05
C LYS A 737 -22.41 29.84 8.97
N LEU A 738 -21.81 29.38 10.07
CA LEU A 738 -20.41 28.91 10.10
C LEU A 738 -20.18 27.66 9.22
N GLN A 739 -21.17 26.78 9.11
CA GLN A 739 -21.09 25.55 8.31
C GLN A 739 -21.23 25.82 6.80
N VAL A 740 -22.13 26.73 6.43
CA VAL A 740 -22.25 27.25 5.07
C VAL A 740 -20.93 27.91 4.65
N PHE A 741 -20.31 28.67 5.56
CA PHE A 741 -18.99 29.25 5.33
C PHE A 741 -17.91 28.18 5.10
N GLY A 742 -17.95 27.07 5.83
CA GLY A 742 -17.07 25.92 5.61
C GLY A 742 -17.23 25.25 4.25
N LEU A 743 -18.48 25.03 3.79
CA LEU A 743 -18.77 24.47 2.46
C LEU A 743 -18.27 25.39 1.33
N LEU A 744 -18.52 26.69 1.47
CA LEU A 744 -18.04 27.72 0.54
C LEU A 744 -16.51 27.84 0.54
N SER A 745 -15.86 27.59 1.68
CA SER A 745 -14.39 27.61 1.80
C SER A 745 -13.73 26.48 1.02
N PHE A 746 -14.25 25.24 1.11
CA PHE A 746 -13.69 24.10 0.37
C PHE A 746 -13.82 24.26 -1.14
N ALA A 747 -14.95 24.78 -1.62
CA ALA A 747 -15.14 25.03 -3.04
C ALA A 747 -14.30 26.22 -3.56
N SER A 748 -14.00 27.21 -2.71
CA SER A 748 -13.03 28.27 -3.03
C SER A 748 -11.60 27.74 -3.15
N VAL A 749 -11.21 26.78 -2.31
CA VAL A 749 -9.89 26.11 -2.40
C VAL A 749 -9.77 25.30 -3.69
N ALA A 750 -10.82 24.61 -4.13
CA ALA A 750 -10.84 23.92 -5.41
C ALA A 750 -10.58 24.89 -6.59
N SER A 751 -11.28 26.03 -6.64
CA SER A 751 -11.05 27.05 -7.68
C SER A 751 -9.63 27.64 -7.67
N ILE A 752 -9.02 27.85 -6.49
CA ILE A 752 -7.63 28.32 -6.36
C ILE A 752 -6.65 27.29 -6.94
N ILE A 753 -6.86 26.01 -6.66
CA ILE A 753 -6.02 24.92 -7.18
C ILE A 753 -6.16 24.82 -8.71
N THR A 754 -7.36 25.01 -9.25
CA THR A 754 -7.58 25.03 -10.70
C THR A 754 -6.96 26.27 -11.36
N MET A 755 -6.92 27.42 -10.68
CA MET A 755 -6.19 28.61 -11.17
C MET A 755 -4.67 28.41 -11.19
N VAL A 756 -4.11 27.68 -10.22
CA VAL A 756 -2.68 27.34 -10.17
C VAL A 756 -2.24 26.47 -11.36
N ARG A 757 -3.18 25.82 -12.08
CA ARG A 757 -2.90 25.00 -13.27
C ARG A 757 -2.49 25.81 -14.51
N ILE A 758 -3.03 27.02 -14.67
CA ILE A 758 -2.86 27.87 -15.87
C ILE A 758 -1.38 28.07 -16.27
N PRO A 759 -0.44 28.45 -15.37
CA PRO A 759 0.96 28.61 -15.75
C PRO A 759 1.60 27.32 -16.26
N TYR A 760 1.20 26.15 -15.75
CA TYR A 760 1.76 24.87 -16.21
C TYR A 760 1.28 24.48 -17.61
N VAL A 761 0.03 24.82 -17.98
CA VAL A 761 -0.49 24.61 -19.35
C VAL A 761 0.33 25.39 -20.37
N ASN A 762 0.83 26.57 -20.02
CA ASN A 762 1.66 27.36 -20.94
C ASN A 762 3.05 26.72 -21.22
N HIS A 763 3.49 25.78 -20.38
CA HIS A 763 4.74 25.03 -20.59
C HIS A 763 4.62 23.94 -21.66
N PHE A 764 3.41 23.63 -22.16
CA PHE A 764 3.22 22.75 -23.33
C PHE A 764 3.97 23.28 -24.58
N LYS A 765 4.19 24.60 -24.67
CA LYS A 765 4.90 25.25 -25.78
C LYS A 765 6.41 25.08 -25.74
N ALA A 766 6.99 24.88 -24.56
CA ALA A 766 8.43 24.80 -24.38
C ALA A 766 9.02 23.44 -24.77
N GLN A 767 8.18 22.38 -24.85
CA GLN A 767 8.46 20.95 -25.11
C GLN A 767 9.55 20.27 -24.25
N THR A 768 10.48 21.04 -23.69
CA THR A 768 11.51 20.63 -22.74
C THR A 768 10.89 20.25 -21.40
N ASN A 769 11.29 19.11 -20.84
CA ASN A 769 10.79 18.60 -19.56
C ASN A 769 9.25 18.49 -19.50
N LEU A 770 8.61 18.14 -20.62
CA LEU A 770 7.16 18.06 -20.73
C LEU A 770 6.52 17.18 -19.64
N GLN A 771 7.07 15.98 -19.38
CA GLN A 771 6.56 15.07 -18.36
C GLN A 771 6.62 15.65 -16.94
N PHE A 772 7.62 16.47 -16.64
CA PHE A 772 7.77 17.13 -15.34
C PHE A 772 6.69 18.20 -15.12
N TRP A 773 6.43 19.04 -16.13
CA TRP A 773 5.42 20.10 -16.04
C TRP A 773 4.00 19.56 -16.04
N VAL A 774 3.75 18.54 -16.84
CA VAL A 774 2.46 17.84 -16.90
C VAL A 774 2.12 17.19 -15.55
N ALA A 775 3.10 16.68 -14.82
CA ALA A 775 2.88 16.08 -13.51
C ALA A 775 2.34 17.07 -12.45
N HIS A 776 2.70 18.36 -12.53
CA HIS A 776 2.10 19.40 -11.69
C HIS A 776 0.60 19.59 -12.00
N THR A 777 0.23 19.46 -13.27
CA THR A 777 -1.18 19.48 -13.69
C THR A 777 -1.91 18.27 -13.11
N VAL A 778 -1.31 17.08 -13.16
CA VAL A 778 -1.86 15.84 -12.57
C VAL A 778 -2.10 15.98 -11.07
N LEU A 779 -1.13 16.51 -10.32
CA LEU A 779 -1.27 16.77 -8.89
C LEU A 779 -2.47 17.66 -8.59
N CYS A 780 -2.56 18.82 -9.25
CA CYS A 780 -3.63 19.79 -9.02
C CYS A 780 -5.01 19.21 -9.35
N SER A 781 -5.13 18.45 -10.45
CA SER A 781 -6.37 17.80 -10.89
C SER A 781 -6.85 16.69 -9.96
N ASN A 782 -5.93 15.90 -9.39
CA ASN A 782 -6.28 14.89 -8.40
C ASN A 782 -6.84 15.54 -7.14
N VAL A 783 -6.17 16.58 -6.64
CA VAL A 783 -6.63 17.31 -5.45
C VAL A 783 -7.99 17.98 -5.70
N GLU A 784 -8.18 18.62 -6.86
CA GLU A 784 -9.47 19.22 -7.27
C GLU A 784 -10.61 18.20 -7.21
N THR A 785 -10.43 17.03 -7.84
CA THR A 785 -11.46 15.99 -7.87
C THR A 785 -11.75 15.44 -6.48
N GLY A 786 -10.70 15.21 -5.67
CA GLY A 786 -10.83 14.77 -4.28
C GLY A 786 -11.59 15.76 -3.40
N ILE A 787 -11.27 17.06 -3.49
CA ILE A 787 -12.02 18.12 -2.79
C ILE A 787 -13.47 18.16 -3.25
N GLY A 788 -13.74 17.98 -4.55
CA GLY A 788 -15.09 17.89 -5.11
C GLY A 788 -15.92 16.76 -4.47
N CYS A 789 -15.34 15.56 -4.35
CA CYS A 789 -15.98 14.42 -3.70
C CYS A 789 -16.27 14.67 -2.21
N ILE A 790 -15.31 15.29 -1.50
CA ILE A 790 -15.45 15.59 -0.08
C ILE A 790 -16.51 16.68 0.15
N ALA A 791 -16.36 17.84 -0.49
CA ALA A 791 -17.20 19.02 -0.30
C ALA A 791 -18.67 18.74 -0.63
N SER A 792 -18.92 18.01 -1.71
CA SER A 792 -20.27 17.61 -2.11
C SER A 792 -20.93 16.65 -1.12
N SER A 793 -20.15 15.91 -0.33
CA SER A 793 -20.65 14.94 0.65
C SER A 793 -20.96 15.53 2.03
N VAL A 794 -20.46 16.74 2.31
CA VAL A 794 -20.66 17.45 3.59
C VAL A 794 -22.14 17.76 3.91
N PRO A 795 -22.99 18.22 2.97
CA PRO A 795 -24.40 18.54 3.28
C PRO A 795 -25.23 17.34 3.73
N SER A 796 -24.99 16.15 3.15
CA SER A 796 -25.64 14.90 3.57
C SER A 796 -25.24 14.48 5.00
N LEU A 797 -24.05 14.86 5.46
CA LEU A 797 -23.60 14.63 6.83
C LEU A 797 -24.29 15.56 7.86
N ARG A 798 -25.01 16.61 7.44
CA ARG A 798 -25.66 17.60 8.33
C ARG A 798 -26.76 16.99 9.21
N ARG A 799 -27.65 16.17 8.66
CA ARG A 799 -28.78 15.57 9.40
C ARG A 799 -28.30 14.68 10.55
N PHE A 800 -27.13 14.10 10.34
CA PHE A 800 -26.44 13.25 11.29
C PHE A 800 -25.76 14.04 12.43
N ILE A 801 -25.19 15.20 12.11
CA ILE A 801 -24.65 16.14 13.11
C ILE A 801 -25.77 16.80 13.93
N ALA A 802 -26.93 17.10 13.31
CA ALA A 802 -28.09 17.68 13.99
C ALA A 802 -28.77 16.67 14.94
N ARG A 803 -28.97 15.41 14.51
CA ARG A 803 -29.50 14.33 15.37
C ARG A 803 -28.59 14.00 16.55
N THR A 804 -27.29 14.26 16.46
CA THR A 804 -26.33 14.05 17.57
C THR A 804 -26.11 15.26 18.47
N ARG A 805 -26.87 16.34 18.26
CA ARG A 805 -26.94 17.51 19.16
C ARG A 805 -28.20 17.57 20.01
N GLY A 806 -29.20 16.73 19.74
CA GLY A 806 -30.50 16.74 20.43
C GLY A 806 -30.68 15.59 21.42
N THR A 807 -29.88 15.55 22.48
CA THR A 807 -30.19 14.85 23.76
C THR A 807 -29.20 15.35 24.82
N THR A 808 -29.44 16.54 25.39
CA THR A 808 -28.85 17.02 26.67
C THR A 808 -29.35 18.44 26.97
N ALA A 809 -30.66 18.61 27.18
CA ALA A 809 -31.23 19.78 27.88
C ALA A 809 -32.74 19.60 28.06
N GLU A 810 -33.15 18.77 29.00
CA GLU A 810 -34.39 18.91 29.80
C GLU A 810 -34.43 17.73 30.77
N ASP A 811 -33.76 17.89 31.92
CA ASP A 811 -34.09 17.24 33.20
C ASP A 811 -33.04 17.64 34.25
N SER A 812 -33.06 18.91 34.67
CA SER A 812 -32.48 19.33 35.95
C SER A 812 -33.11 20.65 36.42
N ALA A 813 -34.31 20.60 36.97
CA ALA A 813 -34.81 21.69 37.83
C ALA A 813 -34.93 21.16 39.26
N PRO A 814 -34.08 21.59 40.21
CA PRO A 814 -34.37 21.40 41.62
C PRO A 814 -35.35 22.47 42.09
N SER A 815 -36.40 22.02 42.78
CA SER A 815 -37.38 22.86 43.45
C SER A 815 -36.74 23.79 44.47
N LYS A 816 -37.12 25.07 44.48
CA LYS A 816 -37.35 25.82 45.71
C LYS A 816 -38.37 26.95 45.48
N SER A 817 -39.34 26.97 46.39
CA SER A 817 -40.52 27.81 46.49
C SER A 817 -40.20 29.28 46.81
N ASN A 818 -41.06 30.19 46.35
CA ASN A 818 -41.89 31.03 47.23
C ASN A 818 -42.89 31.90 46.46
N GLY A 819 -44.18 31.72 46.79
CA GLY A 819 -45.27 32.71 46.76
C GLY A 819 -45.73 33.23 45.40
N THR A 820 -47.01 33.32 45.05
CA THR A 820 -48.28 33.20 45.79
C THR A 820 -49.40 33.22 44.75
N GLY A 821 -50.46 32.43 44.96
CA GLY A 821 -51.82 32.87 44.59
C GLY A 821 -52.66 32.00 43.63
N GLY A 822 -53.32 30.97 44.19
CA GLY A 822 -54.65 30.45 43.78
C GLY A 822 -54.70 29.60 42.50
N LEU A 823 -55.46 28.51 42.37
CA LEU A 823 -56.58 28.01 43.16
C LEU A 823 -56.76 26.50 42.85
N PHE A 824 -57.09 25.72 43.87
CA PHE A 824 -57.40 24.29 43.79
C PHE A 824 -58.78 24.03 43.18
N THR A 825 -58.94 22.90 42.47
CA THR A 825 -60.14 22.04 42.68
C THR A 825 -59.90 20.56 42.39
N PHE A 826 -60.48 19.76 43.27
CA PHE A 826 -60.44 18.31 43.46
C PHE A 826 -61.42 17.57 42.54
N GLY A 827 -61.04 16.35 42.13
CA GLY A 827 -61.97 15.21 42.07
C GLY A 827 -62.41 14.71 40.69
N SER A 828 -61.84 13.58 40.25
CA SER A 828 -62.60 12.36 39.87
C SER A 828 -61.66 11.21 39.52
N LYS A 829 -62.09 10.01 39.91
CA LYS A 829 -61.38 8.72 39.88
C LYS A 829 -61.46 8.04 38.50
N PRO A 830 -60.63 7.01 38.24
CA PRO A 830 -60.30 6.50 36.91
C PRO A 830 -61.31 5.45 36.41
N VAL A 831 -61.52 5.35 35.10
CA VAL A 831 -62.24 4.22 34.49
C VAL A 831 -61.52 3.68 33.24
N GLU A 832 -61.13 2.43 33.41
CA GLU A 832 -60.77 1.30 32.54
C GLU A 832 -60.68 1.44 31.01
N ARG A 833 -59.57 0.87 30.52
CA ARG A 833 -59.37 0.33 29.17
C ARG A 833 -60.37 -0.79 28.90
N SER A 834 -61.09 -0.69 27.79
CA SER A 834 -61.64 -1.85 27.08
C SER A 834 -61.00 -1.97 25.71
N ARG A 835 -60.51 -3.18 25.43
CA ARG A 835 -59.99 -3.67 24.15
C ARG A 835 -61.21 -4.02 23.28
N ASP A 836 -61.18 -3.63 22.00
CA ASP A 836 -61.37 -4.59 20.92
C ASP A 836 -61.02 -3.99 19.53
N PRO A 837 -60.76 -4.86 18.54
CA PRO A 837 -59.84 -4.59 17.44
C PRO A 837 -60.60 -4.32 16.14
N TYR A 838 -60.26 -3.25 15.44
CA TYR A 838 -60.57 -3.16 14.02
C TYR A 838 -59.34 -2.71 13.22
N ARG A 839 -58.93 -3.65 12.37
CA ARG A 839 -57.89 -3.56 11.35
C ARG A 839 -58.45 -2.69 10.22
N ASN A 840 -57.76 -1.62 9.85
CA ASN A 840 -57.97 -1.00 8.54
C ASN A 840 -56.63 -0.93 7.77
N PRO A 841 -56.65 -1.19 6.46
CA PRO A 841 -55.51 -1.66 5.70
C PRO A 841 -54.84 -0.53 4.92
N THR A 842 -53.73 -0.90 4.28
CA THR A 842 -53.01 -0.18 3.21
C THR A 842 -51.98 0.87 3.62
N ASP A 843 -50.87 0.35 4.15
CA ASP A 843 -49.55 0.66 3.60
C ASP A 843 -49.44 0.06 2.19
N VAL A 844 -49.63 0.86 1.13
CA VAL A 844 -48.87 0.73 -0.14
C VAL A 844 -48.94 2.07 -0.88
N GLY A 845 -47.78 2.58 -1.29
CA GLY A 845 -47.61 3.96 -1.72
C GLY A 845 -47.94 4.30 -3.18
N PHE A 846 -47.61 5.56 -3.46
CA PHE A 846 -47.44 6.27 -4.74
C PHE A 846 -48.70 6.62 -5.55
N SER A 847 -48.96 7.92 -5.68
CA SER A 847 -48.73 8.71 -6.91
C SER A 847 -49.59 9.99 -6.90
N LEU A 848 -48.99 11.08 -7.38
CA LEU A 848 -49.64 12.35 -7.67
C LEU A 848 -50.84 12.13 -8.62
N ALA A 849 -52.04 12.56 -8.25
CA ALA A 849 -53.16 12.73 -9.18
C ALA A 849 -54.07 13.86 -8.69
N THR A 850 -54.18 14.88 -9.53
CA THR A 850 -55.19 15.94 -9.48
C THR A 850 -56.59 15.30 -9.47
N VAL A 851 -57.43 15.65 -8.51
CA VAL A 851 -58.86 15.29 -8.54
C VAL A 851 -59.69 16.55 -8.68
N HIS A 852 -60.22 16.71 -9.89
CA HIS A 852 -61.40 17.52 -10.18
C HIS A 852 -62.59 16.97 -9.39
N GLY A 853 -63.27 17.86 -8.68
CA GLY A 853 -64.56 17.59 -8.06
C GLY A 853 -65.66 17.38 -9.10
N ARG A 854 -66.55 16.44 -8.78
CA ARG A 854 -67.90 16.24 -9.33
C ARG A 854 -68.71 15.74 -8.14
N GLY A 855 -69.81 16.30 -7.69
CA GLY A 855 -70.65 17.40 -8.15
C GLY A 855 -72.00 17.21 -7.44
N ASP A 856 -72.63 18.29 -7.01
CA ASP A 856 -74.08 18.54 -7.15
C ASP A 856 -74.39 19.90 -6.51
N ASP A 857 -74.58 20.91 -7.37
CA ASP A 857 -75.82 21.71 -7.37
C ASP A 857 -75.82 22.75 -8.52
N SER A 858 -76.67 22.45 -9.52
CA SER A 858 -77.49 23.33 -10.37
C SER A 858 -76.88 24.43 -11.27
N TRP A 859 -77.44 24.52 -12.48
CA TRP A 859 -77.00 25.23 -13.70
C TRP A 859 -77.60 26.65 -13.86
N GLU A 860 -76.93 27.55 -14.59
CA GLU A 860 -77.35 28.02 -15.93
C GLU A 860 -76.34 29.01 -16.58
N ARG A 861 -76.28 29.00 -17.92
CA ARG A 861 -75.34 29.73 -18.80
C ARG A 861 -76.10 30.78 -19.61
N LEU A 862 -75.56 31.98 -19.79
CA LEU A 862 -75.84 32.82 -20.96
C LEU A 862 -74.55 33.51 -21.49
N GLN A 863 -74.11 33.04 -22.66
CA GLN A 863 -73.70 33.76 -23.89
C GLN A 863 -73.70 35.31 -23.87
N ASP A 864 -72.84 36.10 -24.54
CA ASP A 864 -72.21 36.01 -25.87
C ASP A 864 -71.06 37.04 -26.01
N GLY A 865 -70.21 36.85 -27.04
CA GLY A 865 -69.98 37.93 -28.02
C GLY A 865 -68.80 38.89 -27.83
N ASP A 866 -68.03 39.00 -28.92
CA ASP A 866 -66.92 39.91 -29.17
C ASP A 866 -67.14 41.39 -28.82
N SER A 867 -65.99 42.03 -28.60
CA SER A 867 -65.61 43.37 -29.10
C SER A 867 -65.55 44.53 -28.13
N ASP A 868 -64.32 45.06 -28.08
CA ASP A 868 -63.95 46.47 -28.09
C ASP A 868 -64.01 47.33 -26.81
N LYS A 869 -62.77 47.64 -26.40
CA LYS A 869 -62.17 48.98 -26.30
C LYS A 869 -62.32 49.79 -25.00
N GLY A 870 -61.12 50.07 -24.49
CA GLY A 870 -60.70 51.38 -24.01
C GLY A 870 -60.67 51.48 -22.48
N ASP A 871 -59.65 52.03 -21.84
CA ASP A 871 -58.42 52.62 -22.32
C ASP A 871 -57.56 52.94 -21.06
N LEU A 872 -56.26 53.18 -21.28
CA LEU A 872 -55.33 53.90 -20.39
C LEU A 872 -54.70 53.16 -19.19
N LEU A 873 -53.48 52.66 -19.44
CA LEU A 873 -52.39 52.72 -18.46
C LEU A 873 -51.93 54.18 -18.27
N PRO A 874 -51.31 54.51 -17.13
CA PRO A 874 -49.86 54.65 -17.21
C PRO A 874 -49.09 54.02 -16.03
N ASN A 875 -48.13 53.18 -16.45
CA ASN A 875 -46.74 53.02 -16.04
C ASN A 875 -46.21 53.42 -14.64
N ASN A 876 -45.34 52.51 -14.17
CA ASN A 876 -44.13 52.68 -13.34
C ASN A 876 -44.26 52.94 -11.83
N GLN A 877 -44.07 51.88 -11.03
CA GLN A 877 -42.75 51.63 -10.42
C GLN A 877 -42.66 50.24 -9.77
N LYS A 878 -41.46 49.66 -9.90
CA LYS A 878 -40.99 48.37 -9.38
C LYS A 878 -41.07 48.30 -7.84
N GLY A 879 -41.48 47.16 -7.31
CA GLY A 879 -41.31 46.84 -5.90
C GLY A 879 -41.81 45.43 -5.57
N GLY A 880 -40.87 44.49 -5.38
CA GLY A 880 -41.18 43.14 -4.92
C GLY A 880 -41.72 43.16 -3.48
N GLY A 881 -42.79 42.41 -3.24
CA GLY A 881 -43.34 42.13 -1.92
C GLY A 881 -43.49 40.61 -1.75
N ILE A 882 -42.75 40.06 -0.79
CA ILE A 882 -42.81 38.65 -0.36
C ILE A 882 -44.18 38.39 0.27
N HIS A 883 -44.95 37.43 -0.25
CA HIS A 883 -46.15 36.95 0.45
C HIS A 883 -45.76 36.14 1.69
N LYS A 884 -46.03 36.72 2.87
CA LYS A 884 -45.91 36.06 4.16
C LYS A 884 -47.13 35.15 4.35
N GLN A 885 -46.93 33.82 4.35
CA GLN A 885 -47.95 32.89 4.83
C GLN A 885 -48.08 33.07 6.34
N PHE A 886 -49.25 33.54 6.79
CA PHE A 886 -49.63 33.49 8.20
C PHE A 886 -50.12 32.07 8.51
N THR A 887 -49.50 31.41 9.47
CA THR A 887 -50.07 30.24 10.13
C THR A 887 -50.89 30.75 11.30
N TYR A 888 -52.20 30.55 11.29
CA TYR A 888 -53.05 30.81 12.44
C TYR A 888 -53.11 29.55 13.29
N THR A 889 -52.81 29.67 14.59
CA THR A 889 -53.26 28.71 15.60
C THR A 889 -54.69 29.10 15.99
N VAL A 890 -55.63 28.19 15.76
CA VAL A 890 -57.01 28.31 16.26
C VAL A 890 -57.04 27.64 17.62
N ASP A 891 -57.14 28.41 18.69
CA ASP A 891 -57.52 27.89 20.00
C ASP A 891 -59.04 27.70 19.99
N ILE A 892 -59.48 26.44 20.10
CA ILE A 892 -60.88 26.08 20.27
C ILE A 892 -61.14 26.05 21.78
N GLU A 893 -61.74 27.12 22.31
CA GLU A 893 -62.34 27.12 23.64
C GLU A 893 -63.61 26.24 23.61
N THR A 894 -63.55 25.06 24.22
CA THR A 894 -64.75 24.28 24.50
C THR A 894 -65.36 24.81 25.79
N ASP A 895 -66.33 25.70 25.66
CA ASP A 895 -67.14 26.17 26.78
C ASP A 895 -68.06 25.05 27.26
N SER A 896 -67.93 24.68 28.53
CA SER A 896 -68.68 23.62 29.18
C SER A 896 -69.44 24.20 30.37
N SER A 897 -70.59 24.81 30.10
CA SER A 897 -71.60 25.01 31.14
C SER A 897 -73.02 25.08 30.58
N LEU A 898 -73.71 23.93 30.61
CA LEU A 898 -75.16 23.87 30.57
C LEU A 898 -75.62 23.32 31.92
N LYS A 899 -76.25 24.16 32.76
CA LYS A 899 -77.67 23.99 33.13
C LYS A 899 -78.16 24.84 34.32
N THR A 900 -79.46 25.11 34.21
CA THR A 900 -80.48 25.47 35.21
C THR A 900 -80.68 26.99 35.41
N GLY A 901 -81.86 27.58 35.15
CA GLY A 901 -83.13 27.04 34.69
C GLY A 901 -84.26 28.08 34.66
N ARG A 902 -85.44 27.60 34.25
CA ARG A 902 -86.81 28.12 34.45
C ARG A 902 -87.27 29.40 33.74
N SER A 903 -88.28 29.16 32.89
CA SER A 903 -89.58 29.85 32.75
C SER A 903 -89.63 31.26 32.20
N GLY A 904 -90.47 31.47 31.17
CA GLY A 904 -91.16 32.75 30.96
C GLY A 904 -91.48 33.10 29.51
N SER A 905 -92.74 32.85 29.15
CA SER A 905 -93.56 33.31 28.02
C SER A 905 -93.13 34.48 27.11
N SER A 906 -93.55 34.34 25.84
CA SER A 906 -94.15 35.34 24.92
C SER A 906 -93.34 36.61 24.60
N ARG A 907 -93.20 37.04 23.35
CA ARG A 907 -94.18 37.10 22.27
C ARG A 907 -93.45 37.36 20.94
#